data_AF-A0A7X9FDW9-F1
#
_entry.id   AF-A0A7X9FDW9-F1
#
_cell.length_a   1.000
_cell.length_b   1.000
_cell.length_c   1.000
_cell.angle_alpha   90.00
_cell.angle_beta   90.00
_cell.angle_gamma   90.00
#
_symmetry.space_group_name_H-M   'P 1'
#
loop_
_entity.id
_entity.type
_entity.pdbx_description
1 polymer ?
#
loop_
_entity_poly.entity_id
_entity_poly.type
_entity_poly.pdbx_seq_one_letter_code
_entity_poly.pdbx_strand_id
1 'polypeptide(L)'
;EQGLLGSNHYADQALANGDSIVYMFNMDMIAEIANVSQAKLYHGSVLTYTQLCLQLADSLVGIAATLSGSSGGSDHYPFIQNGYEATFLHEYVFSSVYHSSQDSTTYMDFPYFTRMAKAGLATVYVVSQTYVPSPRVKFDYPDGLPLEVLPGNQTQFRVVISGLYGGTPVEGSGRLYYSVNGGTTVETAMNQPFPNRYQAILPALECGDTVTFYFSAEEVENGIFYNPDPANPFTAIPVTDDSVVFADNFEQDLGWTTTGSWQRGSPTGGGGAYGNPDPVGGHASANCLGYNLSGDYASNMSTMPVTSPAFNCSGVSGIHLTFWRWLGVEKALYDHATIQASTNGTTWSTIWENSSANAVEDGSWTWQDIDISAVADNQPVVYLRWTMGPTDGSWNYCGWNIDDVSVGGHICNPTLQIVTTSLPDWTAGHPYTQQLQSSGGTAPFTWIDKYGSLAGTGLSLSTGGLLAGTPLAAGPIGFTAQVTDDQSNSVEKGYTFTINPALEVTTESLPEAGQGQPYSQQLTASGGTGARTWQDTDGALSGTGLVLLSSGLLAGTPTVGGTIDFVARVTDAVGASTDKPLPLAVNGPYECGDGNGDGDVNVADAVYVINFVFRGGAAPDPFDAGDANCDGQVNVGDAVYVVNYVFRSGPAPCCP
;
A
#
# COMPACT_ATOMS: atom_id res chain seq x y z
N GLU A 1 29.48 37.84 7.78
CA GLU A 1 29.76 38.82 6.69
C GLU A 1 28.74 38.85 5.56
N GLN A 2 28.19 37.72 5.10
CA GLN A 2 27.08 37.74 4.14
C GLN A 2 25.71 38.01 4.81
N GLY A 3 25.61 39.06 5.63
CA GLY A 3 24.35 39.45 6.26
C GLY A 3 23.76 38.42 7.24
N LEU A 4 24.61 37.78 8.06
CA LEU A 4 24.20 36.81 9.10
C LEU A 4 23.49 35.55 8.56
N LEU A 5 23.68 35.19 7.29
CA LEU A 5 22.97 34.06 6.64
C LEU A 5 23.03 32.75 7.46
N GLY A 6 24.23 32.37 7.91
CA GLY A 6 24.43 31.13 8.65
C GLY A 6 23.73 31.12 10.01
N SER A 7 23.80 32.22 10.77
CA SER A 7 23.16 32.32 12.07
C SER A 7 21.64 32.47 11.97
N ASN A 8 21.10 33.10 10.92
CA ASN A 8 19.66 33.06 10.63
C ASN A 8 19.21 31.63 10.34
N HIS A 9 19.88 30.93 9.42
CA HIS A 9 19.52 29.55 9.10
C HIS A 9 19.53 28.64 10.33
N TYR A 10 20.59 28.73 11.15
CA TYR A 10 20.69 27.93 12.36
C TYR A 10 19.63 28.31 13.41
N ALA A 11 19.42 29.61 13.67
CA ALA A 11 18.44 30.04 14.67
C ALA A 11 17.01 29.69 14.26
N ASP A 12 16.67 29.83 12.98
CA ASP A 12 15.36 29.47 12.43
C ASP A 12 15.14 27.94 12.45
N GLN A 13 16.18 27.16 12.11
CA GLN A 13 16.15 25.71 12.21
C GLN A 13 15.99 25.25 13.67
N ALA A 14 16.74 25.84 14.60
CA ALA A 14 16.63 25.53 16.02
C ALA A 14 15.23 25.83 16.56
N LEU A 15 14.63 26.96 16.15
CA LEU A 15 13.25 27.28 16.49
C LEU A 15 12.26 26.27 15.89
N ALA A 16 12.42 25.92 14.61
CA ALA A 16 11.57 24.95 13.92
C ALA A 16 11.66 23.54 14.54
N ASN A 17 12.83 23.16 15.04
CA ASN A 17 13.08 21.91 15.73
C ASN A 17 12.58 21.90 17.20
N GLY A 18 12.16 23.05 17.73
CA GLY A 18 11.79 23.20 19.15
C GLY A 18 12.99 23.14 20.10
N ASP A 19 14.19 23.46 19.62
CA ASP A 19 15.41 23.39 20.42
C ASP A 19 15.39 24.40 21.57
N SER A 20 15.66 23.91 22.78
CA SER A 20 15.74 24.72 23.99
C SER A 20 17.12 25.37 24.15
N ILE A 21 17.45 26.36 23.31
CA ILE A 21 18.70 27.12 23.43
C ILE A 21 18.64 28.03 24.65
N VAL A 22 19.48 27.71 25.62
CA VAL A 22 19.56 28.38 26.94
C VAL A 22 20.14 29.77 26.82
N TYR A 23 21.25 29.86 26.09
CA TYR A 23 22.07 31.05 26.00
C TYR A 23 22.99 30.95 24.80
N MET A 24 22.96 31.98 23.94
CA MET A 24 23.90 32.14 22.85
C MET A 24 24.95 33.19 23.24
N PHE A 25 26.24 32.83 23.18
CA PHE A 25 27.33 33.76 23.44
C PHE A 25 28.10 34.02 22.14
N ASN A 26 28.14 35.28 21.72
CA ASN A 26 28.82 35.72 20.51
C ASN A 26 30.10 36.48 20.86
N MET A 27 31.20 36.11 20.21
CA MET A 27 32.49 36.83 20.25
C MET A 27 32.84 37.22 18.83
N ASP A 28 32.83 38.51 18.56
CA ASP A 28 33.17 39.04 17.24
C ASP A 28 33.96 40.32 17.44
N MET A 29 35.16 40.36 16.88
CA MET A 29 36.21 41.36 17.14
C MET A 29 36.52 41.52 18.64
N ILE A 30 37.48 40.76 19.15
CA ILE A 30 37.81 40.72 20.58
C ILE A 30 39.29 40.95 20.86
N ALA A 31 40.00 41.63 19.96
CA ALA A 31 41.47 41.65 19.99
C ALA A 31 42.10 43.01 19.67
N GLU A 32 41.35 44.06 19.33
CA GLU A 32 41.92 45.34 18.90
C GLU A 32 42.90 45.96 19.92
N ILE A 33 44.05 46.41 19.40
CA ILE A 33 45.16 46.95 20.18
C ILE A 33 44.91 48.37 20.71
N ALA A 34 44.01 49.13 20.07
CA ALA A 34 43.74 50.53 20.45
C ALA A 34 43.10 50.69 21.84
N ASN A 35 42.39 49.69 22.36
CA ASN A 35 41.90 49.69 23.74
C ASN A 35 41.85 48.27 24.32
N VAL A 36 42.82 48.00 25.18
CA VAL A 36 43.02 46.68 25.79
C VAL A 36 42.43 46.56 27.19
N SER A 37 41.62 47.51 27.66
CA SER A 37 41.12 47.52 29.05
C SER A 37 39.61 47.51 29.19
N GLN A 38 38.88 47.75 28.10
CA GLN A 38 37.43 47.88 28.10
C GLN A 38 36.80 46.95 27.07
N ALA A 39 35.50 46.72 27.18
CA ALA A 39 34.73 45.95 26.20
C ALA A 39 33.29 46.44 26.11
N LYS A 40 32.59 46.08 25.04
CA LYS A 40 31.16 46.31 24.88
C LYS A 40 30.41 44.97 24.95
N LEU A 41 29.29 44.99 25.66
CA LEU A 41 28.34 43.88 25.71
C LEU A 41 27.04 44.33 25.08
N TYR A 42 26.76 43.82 23.89
CA TYR A 42 25.47 43.98 23.23
C TYR A 42 24.54 42.83 23.61
N HIS A 43 23.25 43.09 23.68
CA HIS A 43 22.28 42.18 24.27
C HIS A 43 20.85 42.43 23.76
N GLY A 44 19.99 41.44 23.99
CA GLY A 44 18.54 41.55 23.78
C GLY A 44 17.83 42.28 24.93
N SER A 45 16.53 42.05 25.07
CA SER A 45 15.72 42.59 26.19
C SER A 45 15.98 41.88 27.52
N VAL A 46 16.48 40.65 27.48
CA VAL A 46 16.86 39.85 28.65
C VAL A 46 18.36 40.02 28.92
N LEU A 47 18.72 40.24 30.19
CA LEU A 47 20.08 40.65 30.60
C LEU A 47 20.77 39.68 31.56
N THR A 48 20.14 38.57 31.90
CA THR A 48 20.55 37.68 33.00
C THR A 48 22.00 37.24 32.84
N TYR A 49 22.34 36.69 31.68
CA TYR A 49 23.67 36.17 31.39
C TYR A 49 24.61 37.24 30.85
N THR A 50 24.09 38.33 30.28
CA THR A 50 24.88 39.52 29.94
C THR A 50 25.45 40.21 31.19
N GLN A 51 24.64 40.33 32.25
CA GLN A 51 25.07 40.89 33.54
C GLN A 51 26.09 40.00 34.24
N LEU A 52 25.94 38.67 34.11
CA LEU A 52 26.95 37.72 34.55
C LEU A 52 28.28 37.95 33.80
N CYS A 53 28.24 38.10 32.47
CA CYS A 53 29.43 38.40 31.68
C CYS A 53 30.08 39.73 32.09
N LEU A 54 29.29 40.76 32.35
CA LEU A 54 29.77 42.07 32.82
C LEU A 54 30.55 41.93 34.14
N GLN A 55 30.02 41.17 35.10
CA GLN A 55 30.65 40.95 36.40
C GLN A 55 31.94 40.12 36.28
N LEU A 56 31.92 39.05 35.47
CA LEU A 56 33.08 38.17 35.29
C LEU A 56 34.19 38.86 34.49
N ALA A 57 33.85 39.66 33.48
CA ALA A 57 34.85 40.41 32.71
C ALA A 57 35.70 41.32 33.61
N ASP A 58 35.07 42.03 34.55
CA ASP A 58 35.79 42.90 35.49
C ASP A 58 36.53 42.08 36.57
N SER A 59 35.81 41.23 37.28
CA SER A 59 36.33 40.53 38.47
C SER A 59 37.35 39.43 38.18
N LEU A 60 37.26 38.75 37.04
CA LEU A 60 38.12 37.61 36.69
C LEU A 60 39.32 38.02 35.83
N VAL A 61 39.10 38.97 34.92
CA VAL A 61 40.09 39.29 33.88
C VAL A 61 40.39 40.78 33.76
N GLY A 62 39.85 41.63 34.63
CA GLY A 62 40.16 43.07 34.67
C GLY A 62 39.81 43.80 33.38
N ILE A 63 38.68 43.45 32.76
CA ILE A 63 38.10 44.14 31.60
C ILE A 63 36.88 44.94 32.07
N ALA A 64 36.95 46.26 31.97
CA ALA A 64 35.83 47.15 32.27
C ALA A 64 34.83 47.13 31.10
N ALA A 65 33.93 46.15 31.12
CA ALA A 65 32.88 46.01 30.11
C ALA A 65 31.71 46.99 30.33
N THR A 66 31.02 47.38 29.26
CA THR A 66 29.84 48.26 29.31
C THR A 66 28.67 47.69 28.52
N LEU A 67 27.47 47.70 29.12
CA LEU A 67 26.22 47.35 28.42
C LEU A 67 25.96 48.37 27.31
N SER A 68 25.86 47.90 26.07
CA SER A 68 25.83 48.72 24.87
C SER A 68 24.52 48.63 24.08
N GLY A 69 23.48 48.04 24.67
CA GLY A 69 22.16 47.90 24.06
C GLY A 69 22.12 46.81 22.98
N SER A 70 21.16 46.91 22.05
CA SER A 70 21.01 45.96 20.95
C SER A 70 21.92 46.31 19.76
N SER A 71 22.40 45.29 19.06
CA SER A 71 23.15 45.43 17.80
C SER A 71 22.67 44.39 16.80
N GLY A 72 22.49 44.79 15.55
CA GLY A 72 22.25 43.87 14.41
C GLY A 72 23.52 43.43 13.70
N GLY A 73 24.70 43.75 14.26
CA GLY A 73 25.97 43.66 13.54
C GLY A 73 26.65 42.30 13.54
N SER A 74 26.12 41.28 14.25
CA SER A 74 26.79 39.98 14.39
C SER A 74 25.82 38.86 14.81
N ASP A 75 26.30 37.63 14.89
CA ASP A 75 25.50 36.40 14.92
C ASP A 75 24.59 36.21 16.14
N HIS A 76 24.77 36.97 17.22
CA HIS A 76 23.79 37.02 18.32
C HIS A 76 22.40 37.52 17.90
N TYR A 77 22.30 38.30 16.82
CA TYR A 77 21.08 39.04 16.49
C TYR A 77 19.92 38.13 16.04
N PRO A 78 20.10 37.14 15.15
CA PRO A 78 19.03 36.20 14.79
C PRO A 78 18.50 35.40 15.97
N PHE A 79 19.35 35.08 16.94
CA PHE A 79 18.92 34.39 18.16
C PHE A 79 18.02 35.29 19.02
N ILE A 80 18.35 36.57 19.15
CA ILE A 80 17.47 37.55 19.83
C ILE A 80 16.14 37.71 19.09
N GLN A 81 16.15 37.75 17.75
CA GLN A 81 14.91 37.85 16.95
C GLN A 81 14.02 36.61 17.16
N ASN A 82 14.62 35.43 17.29
CA ASN A 82 13.94 34.18 17.58
C ASN A 82 13.64 33.97 19.08
N GLY A 83 13.83 34.99 19.91
CA GLY A 83 13.43 34.98 21.33
C GLY A 83 14.41 34.32 22.28
N TYR A 84 15.59 33.91 21.81
CA TYR A 84 16.66 33.36 22.65
C TYR A 84 17.44 34.46 23.38
N GLU A 85 17.90 34.17 24.60
CA GLU A 85 18.82 35.06 25.31
C GLU A 85 20.21 34.99 24.68
N ALA A 86 20.76 36.14 24.27
CA ALA A 86 22.10 36.20 23.69
C ALA A 86 22.90 37.41 24.14
N THR A 87 24.21 37.22 24.29
CA THR A 87 25.19 38.28 24.57
C THR A 87 26.22 38.34 23.46
N PHE A 88 26.57 39.54 23.05
CA PHE A 88 27.67 39.80 22.13
C PHE A 88 28.78 40.60 22.81
N LEU A 89 29.90 39.93 23.04
CA LEU A 89 31.13 40.52 23.54
C LEU A 89 31.96 41.05 22.37
N HIS A 90 32.16 42.36 22.37
CA HIS A 90 32.90 43.09 21.35
C HIS A 90 33.98 43.95 22.01
N GLU A 91 35.08 44.16 21.30
CA GLU A 91 36.12 45.11 21.68
C GLU A 91 35.58 46.54 21.89
N TYR A 92 36.25 47.36 22.69
CA TYR A 92 35.69 48.68 22.99
C TYR A 92 35.78 49.65 21.81
N VAL A 93 36.94 49.66 21.15
CA VAL A 93 37.22 50.44 19.95
C VAL A 93 37.06 49.51 18.76
N PHE A 94 36.18 49.87 17.83
CA PHE A 94 36.00 49.13 16.60
C PHE A 94 37.25 49.25 15.73
N SER A 95 37.83 48.13 15.30
CA SER A 95 39.06 48.14 14.52
C SER A 95 38.94 48.98 13.25
N SER A 96 39.88 49.90 13.05
CA SER A 96 39.92 50.76 11.86
C SER A 96 40.33 50.03 10.57
N VAL A 97 40.84 48.81 10.70
CA VAL A 97 41.28 47.97 9.57
C VAL A 97 40.29 46.87 9.23
N TYR A 98 39.14 46.80 9.91
CA TYR A 98 38.06 45.87 9.63
C TYR A 98 37.70 45.83 8.14
N HIS A 99 37.52 44.62 7.59
CA HIS A 99 37.20 44.40 6.17
C HIS A 99 38.21 44.99 5.20
N SER A 100 39.47 45.09 5.62
CA SER A 100 40.58 45.47 4.75
C SER A 100 41.67 44.41 4.76
N SER A 101 42.52 44.43 3.73
CA SER A 101 43.74 43.60 3.69
C SER A 101 44.73 43.86 4.84
N GLN A 102 44.52 44.89 5.65
CA GLN A 102 45.33 45.20 6.82
C GLN A 102 44.85 44.49 8.09
N ASP A 103 43.63 43.93 8.08
CA ASP A 103 43.06 43.13 9.17
C ASP A 103 43.90 41.87 9.38
N SER A 104 44.88 42.00 10.26
CA SER A 104 45.96 41.06 10.46
C SER A 104 46.39 41.09 11.91
N THR A 105 47.16 40.10 12.32
CA THR A 105 47.67 39.97 13.69
C THR A 105 48.50 41.17 14.17
N THR A 106 48.91 42.06 13.26
CA THR A 106 49.60 43.32 13.58
C THR A 106 48.74 44.28 14.42
N TYR A 107 47.42 44.24 14.26
CA TYR A 107 46.46 45.10 14.95
C TYR A 107 45.78 44.41 16.14
N MET A 108 46.25 43.21 16.49
CA MET A 108 45.71 42.41 17.59
C MET A 108 46.61 42.44 18.82
N ASP A 109 46.02 42.64 19.99
CA ASP A 109 46.64 42.41 21.29
C ASP A 109 46.22 41.03 21.83
N PHE A 110 47.13 40.05 21.71
CA PHE A 110 46.87 38.69 22.19
C PHE A 110 46.59 38.58 23.71
N PRO A 111 47.23 39.37 24.59
CA PRO A 111 46.86 39.41 26.00
C PRO A 111 45.41 39.86 26.25
N TYR A 112 44.93 40.89 25.55
CA TYR A 112 43.56 41.38 25.59
C TYR A 112 42.59 40.34 25.04
N PHE A 113 42.87 39.79 23.85
CA PHE A 113 42.15 38.66 23.27
C PHE A 113 42.01 37.51 24.28
N THR A 114 43.09 37.12 24.94
CA THR A 114 43.09 36.03 25.93
C THR A 114 42.15 36.34 27.10
N ARG A 115 42.09 37.60 27.55
CA ARG A 115 41.21 38.02 28.65
C ARG A 115 39.75 38.07 28.21
N MET A 116 39.47 38.59 27.01
CA MET A 116 38.13 38.59 26.42
C MET A 116 37.59 37.17 26.24
N ALA A 117 38.41 36.26 25.69
CA ALA A 117 38.07 34.84 25.55
C ALA A 117 37.80 34.17 26.91
N LYS A 118 38.64 34.45 27.93
CA LYS A 118 38.44 33.97 29.30
C LYS A 118 37.13 34.49 29.93
N ALA A 119 36.75 35.74 29.68
CA ALA A 119 35.50 36.30 30.19
C ALA A 119 34.28 35.58 29.61
N GLY A 120 34.23 35.37 28.29
CA GLY A 120 33.11 34.64 27.70
C GLY A 120 33.11 33.15 28.04
N LEU A 121 34.28 32.49 28.09
CA LEU A 121 34.38 31.10 28.54
C LEU A 121 33.89 30.93 29.99
N ALA A 122 34.31 31.82 30.89
CA ALA A 122 33.84 31.80 32.27
C ALA A 122 32.33 32.04 32.37
N THR A 123 31.79 32.92 31.52
CA THR A 123 30.34 33.17 31.45
C THR A 123 29.60 31.92 31.01
N VAL A 124 29.95 31.32 29.87
CA VAL A 124 29.31 30.08 29.38
C VAL A 124 29.47 28.94 30.39
N TYR A 125 30.63 28.84 31.05
CA TYR A 125 30.85 27.88 32.12
C TYR A 125 29.88 28.10 33.27
N VAL A 126 29.77 29.31 33.83
CA VAL A 126 28.85 29.58 34.94
C VAL A 126 27.39 29.41 34.52
N VAL A 127 27.01 29.80 33.29
CA VAL A 127 25.68 29.50 32.75
C VAL A 127 25.41 27.99 32.74
N SER A 128 26.36 27.18 32.28
CA SER A 128 26.23 25.71 32.31
C SER A 128 26.13 25.11 33.71
N GLN A 129 26.66 25.78 34.74
CA GLN A 129 26.57 25.34 36.13
C GLN A 129 25.29 25.80 36.84
N THR A 130 24.69 26.90 36.35
CA THR A 130 23.51 27.53 36.97
C THR A 130 22.21 27.21 36.25
N TYR A 131 22.27 26.89 34.95
CA TYR A 131 21.14 26.40 34.19
C TYR A 131 20.97 24.90 34.44
N VAL A 132 19.90 24.55 35.14
CA VAL A 132 19.38 23.18 35.18
C VAL A 132 18.23 23.15 34.19
N PRO A 133 18.38 22.52 33.01
CA PRO A 133 17.25 22.34 32.11
C PRO A 133 16.17 21.56 32.85
N SER A 134 14.89 21.91 32.64
CA SER A 134 13.81 21.13 33.24
C SER A 134 13.98 19.65 32.91
N PRO A 135 13.88 18.75 33.92
CA PRO A 135 13.91 17.31 33.73
C PRO A 135 12.96 16.92 32.59
N ARG A 136 13.45 16.12 31.63
CA ARG A 136 12.67 15.73 30.45
C ARG A 136 13.06 14.33 29.98
N VAL A 137 12.40 13.86 28.92
CA VAL A 137 12.75 12.61 28.25
C VAL A 137 13.39 12.88 26.88
N LYS A 138 14.21 11.94 26.44
CA LYS A 138 14.85 11.90 25.11
C LYS A 138 14.44 10.62 24.40
N PHE A 139 14.09 10.73 23.12
CA PHE A 139 13.80 9.61 22.24
C PHE A 139 15.04 9.26 21.42
N ASP A 140 15.41 7.98 21.42
CA ASP A 140 16.50 7.42 20.63
C ASP A 140 15.97 6.27 19.76
N TYR A 141 16.44 6.23 18.50
CA TYR A 141 16.03 5.26 17.48
C TYR A 141 17.23 4.37 17.12
N PRO A 142 17.54 3.33 17.92
CA PRO A 142 18.77 2.55 17.75
C PRO A 142 18.87 1.79 16.43
N ASP A 143 17.74 1.56 15.76
CA ASP A 143 17.67 0.92 14.43
C ASP A 143 17.50 1.94 13.29
N GLY A 144 17.52 3.24 13.60
CA GLY A 144 17.03 4.29 12.72
C GLY A 144 15.51 4.42 12.74
N LEU A 145 15.01 5.44 12.06
CA LEU A 145 13.58 5.62 11.81
C LEU A 145 13.17 4.86 10.54
N PRO A 146 12.00 4.21 10.52
CA PRO A 146 11.52 3.49 9.35
C PRO A 146 10.91 4.46 8.33
N LEU A 147 11.75 5.30 7.70
CA LEU A 147 11.29 6.27 6.68
C LEU A 147 10.88 5.57 5.37
N GLU A 148 11.35 4.34 5.17
CA GLU A 148 10.95 3.44 4.09
C GLU A 148 10.45 2.14 4.72
N VAL A 149 9.30 1.65 4.26
CA VAL A 149 8.65 0.44 4.80
C VAL A 149 8.25 -0.54 3.71
N LEU A 150 8.18 -1.83 4.02
CA LEU A 150 7.73 -2.82 3.05
C LEU A 150 6.19 -2.79 2.92
N PRO A 151 5.62 -2.75 1.70
CA PRO A 151 4.18 -2.73 1.51
C PRO A 151 3.50 -4.03 2.00
N GLY A 152 2.24 -3.92 2.43
CA GLY A 152 1.39 -5.02 2.89
C GLY A 152 1.75 -5.59 4.26
N ASN A 153 2.82 -5.10 4.92
CA ASN A 153 3.30 -5.59 6.20
C ASN A 153 3.29 -4.49 7.27
N GLN A 154 2.95 -4.87 8.50
CA GLN A 154 3.18 -3.99 9.65
C GLN A 154 4.69 -3.78 9.85
N THR A 155 5.10 -2.55 10.13
CA THR A 155 6.51 -2.24 10.38
C THR A 155 6.75 -2.00 11.86
N GLN A 156 7.67 -2.75 12.42
CA GLN A 156 8.00 -2.72 13.83
C GLN A 156 9.43 -2.24 14.05
N PHE A 157 9.63 -1.29 14.97
CA PHE A 157 10.93 -0.70 15.23
C PHE A 157 11.08 -0.27 16.70
N ARG A 158 12.34 -0.15 17.15
CA ARG A 158 12.65 0.13 18.56
C ARG A 158 12.71 1.63 18.83
N VAL A 159 12.15 2.01 19.98
CA VAL A 159 12.24 3.37 20.54
C VAL A 159 12.79 3.26 21.95
N VAL A 160 13.86 3.98 22.25
CA VAL A 160 14.43 4.06 23.60
C VAL A 160 14.09 5.43 24.16
N ILE A 161 13.41 5.45 25.30
CA ILE A 161 13.02 6.69 25.98
C ILE A 161 13.86 6.81 27.24
N SER A 162 14.76 7.78 27.28
CA SER A 162 15.70 7.96 28.39
C SER A 162 15.47 9.27 29.11
N GLY A 163 15.81 9.30 30.39
CA GLY A 163 15.83 10.52 31.17
C GLY A 163 16.94 11.46 30.73
N LEU A 164 16.63 12.74 30.53
CA LEU A 164 17.58 13.80 30.24
C LEU A 164 17.49 14.86 31.35
N TYR A 165 18.64 15.38 31.77
CA TYR A 165 18.74 16.42 32.80
C TYR A 165 18.08 16.04 34.14
N GLY A 166 18.20 14.76 34.53
CA GLY A 166 17.60 14.24 35.76
C GLY A 166 16.13 13.84 35.61
N GLY A 167 15.55 13.95 34.41
CA GLY A 167 14.20 13.47 34.13
C GLY A 167 14.07 11.97 34.31
N THR A 168 12.92 11.54 34.81
CA THR A 168 12.58 10.12 34.94
C THR A 168 11.40 9.82 34.02
N PRO A 169 11.60 9.01 32.96
CA PRO A 169 10.49 8.56 32.13
C PRO A 169 9.46 7.77 32.95
N VAL A 170 8.18 7.99 32.69
CA VAL A 170 7.10 7.18 33.25
C VAL A 170 7.01 5.89 32.44
N GLU A 171 7.28 4.76 33.08
CA GLU A 171 7.16 3.42 32.49
C GLU A 171 5.74 3.20 31.93
N GLY A 172 5.65 2.67 30.70
CA GLY A 172 4.39 2.42 30.00
C GLY A 172 3.73 3.66 29.35
N SER A 173 4.31 4.86 29.50
CA SER A 173 3.73 6.09 28.94
C SER A 173 3.95 6.29 27.44
N GLY A 174 4.87 5.54 26.83
CA GLY A 174 5.19 5.67 25.41
C GLY A 174 3.97 5.50 24.49
N ARG A 175 3.73 6.49 23.63
CA ARG A 175 2.71 6.48 22.57
C ARG A 175 3.34 6.72 21.19
N LEU A 176 2.76 6.07 20.18
CA LEU A 176 2.97 6.36 18.76
C LEU A 176 1.67 6.96 18.22
N TYR A 177 1.80 8.08 17.51
CA TYR A 177 0.74 8.73 16.75
C TYR A 177 1.07 8.61 15.27
N TYR A 178 0.10 8.21 14.45
CA TYR A 178 0.30 8.17 13.01
C TYR A 178 -0.97 8.55 12.24
N SER A 179 -0.81 9.07 11.02
CA SER A 179 -1.89 9.35 10.08
C SER A 179 -1.50 8.84 8.70
N VAL A 180 -2.39 8.08 8.07
CA VAL A 180 -2.21 7.56 6.70
C VAL A 180 -2.95 8.47 5.73
N ASN A 181 -2.27 8.93 4.68
CA ASN A 181 -2.78 9.80 3.62
C ASN A 181 -3.48 11.07 4.13
N GLY A 182 -2.96 11.64 5.23
CA GLY A 182 -3.55 12.83 5.87
C GLY A 182 -4.91 12.58 6.54
N GLY A 183 -5.26 11.32 6.79
CA GLY A 183 -6.47 10.93 7.50
C GLY A 183 -6.43 11.24 8.99
N THR A 184 -7.38 10.66 9.73
CA THR A 184 -7.45 10.81 11.20
C THR A 184 -6.19 10.26 11.86
N THR A 185 -5.58 11.05 12.75
CA THR A 185 -4.46 10.59 13.58
C THR A 185 -4.92 9.49 14.53
N VAL A 186 -4.25 8.34 14.47
CA VAL A 186 -4.45 7.19 15.35
C VAL A 186 -3.39 7.23 16.44
N GLU A 187 -3.81 7.16 17.70
CA GLU A 187 -2.93 6.99 18.86
C GLU A 187 -2.84 5.51 19.24
N THR A 188 -1.63 5.01 19.45
CA THR A 188 -1.36 3.64 19.90
C THR A 188 -0.35 3.61 21.05
N ALA A 189 -0.58 2.74 22.03
CA ALA A 189 0.42 2.48 23.08
C ALA A 189 1.56 1.65 22.50
N MET A 190 2.80 2.09 22.73
CA MET A 190 3.97 1.31 22.33
C MET A 190 4.16 0.13 23.30
N ASN A 191 4.48 -1.05 22.78
CA ASN A 191 4.77 -2.22 23.62
C ASN A 191 6.10 -2.00 24.35
N GLN A 192 6.14 -2.23 25.66
CA GLN A 192 7.33 -2.00 26.48
C GLN A 192 7.90 -3.31 27.04
N PRO A 193 8.74 -4.04 26.29
CA PRO A 193 9.31 -5.31 26.75
C PRO A 193 10.32 -5.15 27.91
N PHE A 194 10.97 -3.99 28.04
CA PHE A 194 11.93 -3.69 29.12
C PHE A 194 11.82 -2.23 29.56
N PRO A 195 12.30 -1.87 30.77
CA PRO A 195 12.35 -0.48 31.20
C PRO A 195 13.00 0.42 30.18
N ASN A 196 12.37 1.56 29.89
CA ASN A 196 12.80 2.56 28.90
C ASN A 196 12.96 2.07 27.44
N ARG A 197 12.59 0.83 27.11
CA ARG A 197 12.71 0.26 25.77
C ARG A 197 11.35 -0.16 25.26
N TYR A 198 10.95 0.51 24.19
CA TYR A 198 9.64 0.38 23.58
C TYR A 198 9.76 -0.16 22.16
N GLN A 199 8.63 -0.67 21.69
CA GLN A 199 8.45 -1.20 20.36
C GLN A 199 7.21 -0.54 19.75
N ALA A 200 7.45 0.29 18.74
CA ALA A 200 6.43 0.96 17.97
C ALA A 200 6.03 0.11 16.76
N ILE A 201 4.78 0.23 16.31
CA ILE A 201 4.25 -0.51 15.17
C ILE A 201 3.48 0.44 14.27
N LEU A 202 4.00 0.70 13.07
CA LEU A 202 3.21 1.31 11.99
C LEU A 202 2.29 0.24 11.37
N PRO A 203 1.09 0.63 10.91
CA PRO A 203 0.16 -0.29 10.27
C PRO A 203 0.75 -0.84 8.97
N ALA A 204 0.12 -1.88 8.42
CA ALA A 204 0.41 -2.28 7.05
C ALA A 204 0.00 -1.15 6.11
N LEU A 205 0.91 -0.74 5.25
CA LEU A 205 0.72 0.31 4.25
C LEU A 205 0.75 -0.31 2.85
N GLU A 206 -0.09 0.20 1.95
CA GLU A 206 -0.11 -0.23 0.55
C GLU A 206 0.68 0.74 -0.32
N CYS A 207 1.16 0.29 -1.49
CA CYS A 207 1.90 1.17 -2.39
C CYS A 207 1.09 2.43 -2.75
N GLY A 208 1.75 3.59 -2.66
CA GLY A 208 1.13 4.91 -2.84
C GLY A 208 0.61 5.54 -1.55
N ASP A 209 0.55 4.80 -0.44
CA ASP A 209 0.27 5.39 0.86
C ASP A 209 1.43 6.27 1.33
N THR A 210 1.11 7.31 2.08
CA THR A 210 2.07 8.09 2.87
C THR A 210 1.63 8.04 4.32
N VAL A 211 2.54 7.74 5.25
CA VAL A 211 2.25 7.81 6.68
C VAL A 211 3.06 8.92 7.34
N THR A 212 2.40 9.79 8.08
CA THR A 212 3.09 10.72 9.00
C THR A 212 3.01 10.19 10.41
N PHE A 213 4.06 10.34 11.21
CA PHE A 213 4.09 9.83 12.58
C PHE A 213 4.98 10.62 13.54
N TYR A 214 4.64 10.55 14.83
CA TYR A 214 5.42 11.11 15.94
C TYR A 214 5.17 10.32 17.22
N PHE A 215 5.96 10.56 18.25
CA PHE A 215 5.95 9.83 19.51
C PHE A 215 5.60 10.76 20.66
N SER A 216 5.09 10.20 21.76
CA SER A 216 5.09 10.88 23.05
C SER A 216 5.48 9.95 24.20
N ALA A 217 5.90 10.55 25.31
CA ALA A 217 6.14 9.87 26.57
C ALA A 217 6.03 10.86 27.73
N GLU A 218 5.62 10.37 28.90
CA GLU A 218 5.52 11.18 30.11
C GLU A 218 6.85 11.19 30.87
N GLU A 219 7.18 12.34 31.41
CA GLU A 219 8.15 12.53 32.47
C GLU A 219 7.41 12.73 33.80
N VAL A 220 7.93 12.16 34.89
CA VAL A 220 7.25 12.07 36.20
C VAL A 220 6.73 13.41 36.72
N GLU A 221 7.44 14.52 36.50
CA GLU A 221 7.10 15.83 37.07
C GLU A 221 6.69 16.86 36.01
N ASN A 222 7.13 16.69 34.77
CA ASN A 222 7.04 17.72 33.72
C ASN A 222 6.07 17.36 32.58
N GLY A 223 5.33 16.25 32.70
CA GLY A 223 4.23 15.92 31.79
C GLY A 223 4.69 15.26 30.49
N ILE A 224 3.91 15.45 29.41
CA ILE A 224 4.09 14.76 28.13
C ILE A 224 5.08 15.51 27.25
N PHE A 225 6.05 14.78 26.70
CA PHE A 225 6.99 15.25 25.69
C PHE A 225 6.71 14.55 24.36
N TYR A 226 6.95 15.26 23.25
CA TYR A 226 6.77 14.75 21.90
C TYR A 226 8.10 14.69 21.14
N ASN A 227 8.21 13.75 20.20
CA ASN A 227 9.29 13.75 19.22
C ASN A 227 8.82 13.18 17.87
N PRO A 228 9.00 13.89 16.75
CA PRO A 228 9.31 15.32 16.68
C PRO A 228 8.12 16.13 17.22
N ASP A 229 8.13 17.46 17.04
CA ASP A 229 6.93 18.26 17.26
C ASP A 229 5.77 17.70 16.41
N PRO A 230 4.55 17.51 16.95
CA PRO A 230 3.39 17.07 16.18
C PRO A 230 3.06 17.94 14.96
N ALA A 231 3.49 19.20 14.92
CA ALA A 231 3.36 20.08 13.76
C ALA A 231 4.30 19.71 12.60
N ASN A 232 5.41 19.01 12.89
CA ASN A 232 6.42 18.59 11.93
C ASN A 232 6.71 17.09 12.08
N PRO A 233 5.72 16.21 11.81
CA PRO A 233 5.87 14.77 12.00
C PRO A 233 6.91 14.17 11.04
N PHE A 234 7.46 13.01 11.40
CA PHE A 234 8.21 12.19 10.46
C PHE A 234 7.28 11.69 9.36
N THR A 235 7.82 11.38 8.19
CA THR A 235 7.08 10.80 7.07
C THR A 235 7.74 9.49 6.66
N ALA A 236 6.93 8.46 6.39
CA ALA A 236 7.38 7.22 5.79
C ALA A 236 6.51 6.81 4.61
N ILE A 237 7.12 6.08 3.68
CA ILE A 237 6.49 5.62 2.44
C ILE A 237 6.77 4.13 2.19
N PRO A 238 5.85 3.39 1.55
CA PRO A 238 6.09 2.02 1.14
C PRO A 238 7.03 1.94 -0.06
N VAL A 239 8.10 1.15 0.09
CA VAL A 239 9.15 0.96 -0.92
C VAL A 239 9.53 -0.52 -0.97
N THR A 240 9.81 -1.00 -2.17
CA THR A 240 10.36 -2.35 -2.40
C THR A 240 11.77 -2.33 -2.97
N ASP A 241 12.12 -1.28 -3.72
CA ASP A 241 13.45 -1.11 -4.31
C ASP A 241 13.68 0.36 -4.67
N ASP A 242 14.92 0.74 -4.94
CA ASP A 242 15.28 2.04 -5.49
C ASP A 242 15.61 1.94 -6.98
N SER A 243 15.39 3.02 -7.72
CA SER A 243 15.67 3.07 -9.15
C SER A 243 16.33 4.36 -9.55
N VAL A 244 17.46 4.24 -10.25
CA VAL A 244 18.08 5.35 -11.00
C VAL A 244 17.52 5.31 -12.41
N VAL A 245 16.68 6.30 -12.75
CA VAL A 245 16.00 6.41 -14.05
C VAL A 245 16.81 7.18 -15.09
N PHE A 246 17.75 8.02 -14.64
CA PHE A 246 18.66 8.75 -15.49
C PHE A 246 19.95 9.07 -14.74
N ALA A 247 21.10 8.92 -15.39
CA ALA A 247 22.38 9.36 -14.84
C ALA A 247 23.31 9.82 -15.97
N ASP A 248 24.07 10.89 -15.74
CA ASP A 248 25.10 11.39 -16.63
C ASP A 248 26.27 11.98 -15.80
N ASN A 249 27.44 11.34 -15.90
CA ASN A 249 28.70 11.81 -15.32
C ASN A 249 29.52 12.70 -16.29
N PHE A 250 28.88 13.08 -17.38
CA PHE A 250 29.36 13.93 -18.46
C PHE A 250 30.59 13.48 -19.27
N GLU A 251 31.11 12.27 -19.06
CA GLU A 251 32.24 11.72 -19.82
C GLU A 251 31.88 11.32 -21.25
N GLN A 252 30.60 11.13 -21.54
CA GLN A 252 30.07 10.86 -22.88
C GLN A 252 28.82 11.69 -23.12
N ASP A 253 28.59 12.11 -24.37
CA ASP A 253 27.37 12.84 -24.69
C ASP A 253 26.17 11.91 -24.84
N LEU A 254 25.26 11.98 -23.87
CA LEU A 254 24.00 11.23 -23.88
C LEU A 254 22.87 11.94 -24.66
N GLY A 255 23.16 13.04 -25.36
CA GLY A 255 22.21 13.74 -26.22
C GLY A 255 21.64 15.02 -25.61
N TRP A 256 22.46 15.75 -24.84
CA TRP A 256 22.04 17.03 -24.28
C TRP A 256 21.94 18.09 -25.37
N THR A 257 20.86 18.87 -25.35
CA THR A 257 20.68 19.99 -26.28
C THR A 257 21.16 21.27 -25.61
N THR A 258 22.24 21.85 -26.16
CA THR A 258 22.86 23.09 -25.67
C THR A 258 22.45 24.30 -26.51
N THR A 259 22.39 25.47 -25.87
CA THR A 259 22.27 26.78 -26.54
C THR A 259 23.27 27.77 -25.95
N GLY A 260 23.67 28.80 -26.68
CA GLY A 260 24.70 29.74 -26.18
C GLY A 260 26.04 29.04 -25.91
N SER A 261 26.66 29.34 -24.77
CA SER A 261 28.02 28.89 -24.41
C SER A 261 28.09 27.64 -23.53
N TRP A 262 27.00 26.86 -23.44
CA TRP A 262 27.02 25.58 -22.73
C TRP A 262 28.01 24.60 -23.41
N GLN A 263 28.88 24.00 -22.62
CA GLN A 263 29.98 23.15 -23.05
C GLN A 263 30.10 21.93 -22.14
N ARG A 264 30.49 20.81 -22.73
CA ARG A 264 30.94 19.60 -22.04
C ARG A 264 32.46 19.53 -22.14
N GLY A 265 33.14 19.32 -21.03
CA GLY A 265 34.60 19.24 -21.03
C GLY A 265 35.19 19.45 -19.64
N SER A 266 36.52 19.49 -19.60
CA SER A 266 37.26 19.72 -18.36
C SER A 266 37.51 21.22 -18.16
N PRO A 267 36.94 21.86 -17.11
CA PRO A 267 37.21 23.25 -16.81
C PRO A 267 38.66 23.41 -16.32
N THR A 268 39.28 24.53 -16.65
CA THR A 268 40.70 24.77 -16.37
C THR A 268 40.95 25.82 -15.28
N GLY A 269 39.95 26.12 -14.45
CA GLY A 269 40.00 27.22 -13.50
C GLY A 269 39.90 28.61 -14.12
N GLY A 270 39.14 28.73 -15.23
CA GLY A 270 38.89 30.00 -15.91
C GLY A 270 37.87 30.89 -15.17
N GLY A 271 37.62 32.08 -15.73
CA GLY A 271 36.66 33.04 -15.16
C GLY A 271 37.18 33.74 -13.90
N GLY A 272 36.24 34.16 -13.05
CA GLY A 272 36.54 34.86 -11.79
C GLY A 272 36.85 36.33 -11.96
N ALA A 273 36.33 37.01 -12.99
CA ALA A 273 36.35 38.48 -13.02
C ALA A 273 35.64 39.04 -11.77
N TYR A 274 34.60 38.34 -11.33
CA TYR A 274 33.91 38.51 -10.06
C TYR A 274 33.65 37.13 -9.44
N GLY A 275 33.70 37.05 -8.10
CA GLY A 275 33.56 35.81 -7.36
C GLY A 275 34.73 34.81 -7.55
N ASN A 276 34.46 33.54 -7.24
CA ASN A 276 35.43 32.47 -7.41
C ASN A 276 35.50 32.00 -8.88
N PRO A 277 36.69 31.59 -9.37
CA PRO A 277 36.81 31.01 -10.72
C PRO A 277 36.11 29.65 -10.82
N ASP A 278 36.05 29.12 -12.03
CA ASP A 278 35.64 27.74 -12.32
C ASP A 278 36.49 26.71 -11.53
N PRO A 279 35.99 25.46 -11.39
CA PRO A 279 36.81 24.37 -10.89
C PRO A 279 37.94 24.01 -11.87
N VAL A 280 38.91 23.21 -11.38
CA VAL A 280 39.93 22.57 -12.21
C VAL A 280 39.57 21.09 -12.36
N GLY A 281 38.88 20.76 -13.44
CA GLY A 281 38.30 19.44 -13.70
C GLY A 281 36.87 19.25 -13.19
N GLY A 282 36.26 18.14 -13.58
CA GLY A 282 35.01 17.65 -12.98
C GLY A 282 35.19 17.26 -11.51
N HIS A 283 34.10 16.89 -10.86
CA HIS A 283 34.08 16.49 -9.46
C HIS A 283 34.70 15.10 -9.26
N ALA A 284 34.11 14.07 -9.87
CA ALA A 284 34.56 12.68 -9.74
C ALA A 284 35.45 12.24 -10.91
N SER A 285 35.31 12.90 -12.05
CA SER A 285 36.01 12.59 -13.30
C SER A 285 36.50 13.87 -14.00
N ALA A 286 36.94 13.75 -15.26
CA ALA A 286 37.65 14.84 -15.92
C ALA A 286 36.71 15.92 -16.43
N ASN A 287 35.55 15.52 -16.94
CA ASN A 287 34.61 16.39 -17.63
C ASN A 287 33.41 16.73 -16.75
N CYS A 288 32.83 17.89 -16.97
CA CYS A 288 31.54 18.30 -16.45
C CYS A 288 30.74 19.00 -17.56
N LEU A 289 29.50 19.39 -17.27
CA LEU A 289 28.72 20.29 -18.10
C LEU A 289 28.73 21.69 -17.49
N GLY A 290 29.13 22.70 -18.24
CA GLY A 290 29.19 24.06 -17.72
C GLY A 290 28.90 25.15 -18.74
N TYR A 291 28.63 26.35 -18.25
CA TYR A 291 28.35 27.52 -19.07
C TYR A 291 29.63 28.36 -19.22
N ASN A 292 30.35 28.15 -20.34
CA ASN A 292 31.70 28.69 -20.57
C ASN A 292 32.76 28.13 -19.61
N LEU A 293 33.26 26.91 -19.84
CA LEU A 293 34.26 26.22 -18.98
C LEU A 293 35.66 26.88 -18.91
N SER A 294 35.81 28.06 -19.51
CA SER A 294 37.08 28.77 -19.66
C SER A 294 37.00 30.25 -19.27
N GLY A 295 35.87 30.71 -18.74
CA GLY A 295 35.63 32.13 -18.54
C GLY A 295 34.25 32.45 -17.99
N ASP A 296 34.02 33.72 -17.71
CA ASP A 296 32.72 34.17 -17.18
C ASP A 296 31.63 34.18 -18.26
N TYR A 297 30.36 34.15 -17.83
CA TYR A 297 29.23 34.40 -18.75
C TYR A 297 29.24 35.85 -19.30
N ALA A 298 28.49 36.13 -20.36
CA ALA A 298 28.44 37.48 -20.94
C ALA A 298 27.35 38.36 -20.30
N SER A 299 27.55 39.68 -20.36
CA SER A 299 26.51 40.67 -20.01
C SER A 299 25.39 40.71 -21.05
N ASN A 300 24.20 41.17 -20.64
CA ASN A 300 23.00 41.39 -21.47
C ASN A 300 22.54 40.14 -22.24
N MET A 301 22.72 38.95 -21.65
CA MET A 301 22.26 37.70 -22.25
C MET A 301 20.76 37.52 -22.05
N SER A 302 20.10 36.93 -23.05
CA SER A 302 18.83 36.24 -22.83
C SER A 302 19.07 34.91 -22.10
N THR A 303 18.02 34.31 -21.56
CA THR A 303 18.09 32.96 -20.99
C THR A 303 18.58 31.93 -22.01
N MET A 304 19.67 31.24 -21.69
CA MET A 304 20.28 30.19 -22.49
C MET A 304 20.15 28.85 -21.75
N PRO A 305 19.29 27.93 -22.22
CA PRO A 305 19.14 26.62 -21.61
C PRO A 305 20.17 25.58 -22.11
N VAL A 306 20.45 24.62 -21.24
CA VAL A 306 20.91 23.27 -21.61
C VAL A 306 19.86 22.27 -21.13
N THR A 307 19.43 21.38 -22.02
CA THR A 307 18.33 20.44 -21.75
C THR A 307 18.81 19.01 -21.92
N SER A 308 18.51 18.17 -20.94
CA SER A 308 18.75 16.72 -20.99
C SER A 308 17.95 16.04 -22.10
N PRO A 309 18.37 14.85 -22.56
CA PRO A 309 17.47 13.96 -23.29
C PRO A 309 16.25 13.58 -22.44
N ALA A 310 15.17 13.14 -23.09
CA ALA A 310 14.02 12.60 -22.38
C ALA A 310 14.39 11.32 -21.62
N PHE A 311 13.90 11.18 -20.39
CA PHE A 311 13.99 9.94 -19.60
C PHE A 311 12.62 9.54 -19.05
N ASN A 312 12.48 8.27 -18.64
CA ASN A 312 11.21 7.66 -18.26
C ASN A 312 11.17 7.39 -16.74
N CYS A 313 10.20 7.98 -16.07
CA CYS A 313 9.95 7.86 -14.64
C CYS A 313 8.71 7.02 -14.30
N SER A 314 8.11 6.31 -15.26
CA SER A 314 6.94 5.46 -15.04
C SER A 314 7.23 4.37 -14.01
N GLY A 315 6.33 4.24 -13.01
CA GLY A 315 6.45 3.25 -11.94
C GLY A 315 7.42 3.63 -10.82
N VAL A 316 7.97 4.86 -10.85
CA VAL A 316 8.86 5.40 -9.83
C VAL A 316 8.23 6.65 -9.20
N SER A 317 8.32 6.77 -7.88
CA SER A 317 7.80 7.89 -7.09
C SER A 317 8.82 8.41 -6.08
N GLY A 318 8.59 9.60 -5.52
CA GLY A 318 9.57 10.25 -4.65
C GLY A 318 10.85 10.58 -5.41
N ILE A 319 10.71 11.07 -6.64
CA ILE A 319 11.87 11.29 -7.51
C ILE A 319 12.68 12.52 -7.07
N HIS A 320 13.97 12.30 -6.88
CA HIS A 320 14.96 13.32 -6.57
C HIS A 320 15.95 13.50 -7.71
N LEU A 321 16.36 14.75 -7.92
CA LEU A 321 17.52 15.15 -8.71
C LEU A 321 18.71 15.35 -7.78
N THR A 322 19.77 14.58 -7.99
CA THR A 322 21.04 14.73 -7.28
C THR A 322 22.18 15.03 -8.24
N PHE A 323 23.11 15.89 -7.83
CA PHE A 323 24.27 16.29 -8.63
C PHE A 323 25.29 17.09 -7.81
N TRP A 324 26.51 17.24 -8.33
CA TRP A 324 27.49 18.18 -7.82
C TRP A 324 27.41 19.51 -8.55
N ARG A 325 27.30 20.60 -7.76
CA ARG A 325 27.23 21.97 -8.26
C ARG A 325 28.51 22.74 -7.97
N TRP A 326 28.94 23.52 -8.95
CA TRP A 326 29.77 24.69 -8.77
C TRP A 326 29.16 25.85 -9.56
N LEU A 327 28.77 26.92 -8.87
CA LEU A 327 28.08 28.05 -9.48
C LEU A 327 28.68 29.39 -9.04
N GLY A 328 29.01 30.22 -10.03
CA GLY A 328 29.22 31.66 -9.87
C GLY A 328 28.11 32.43 -10.57
N VAL A 329 27.28 33.18 -9.85
CA VAL A 329 26.27 34.07 -10.44
C VAL A 329 26.01 35.26 -9.53
N GLU A 330 25.78 36.44 -10.12
CA GLU A 330 25.38 37.62 -9.36
C GLU A 330 24.08 37.39 -8.56
N LYS A 331 23.79 38.27 -7.60
CA LYS A 331 22.53 38.27 -6.85
C LYS A 331 21.32 38.26 -7.79
N ALA A 332 20.26 37.62 -7.31
CA ALA A 332 19.00 37.33 -8.01
C ALA A 332 18.30 38.52 -8.67
N LEU A 333 18.68 39.76 -8.32
CA LEU A 333 18.12 40.97 -8.89
C LEU A 333 18.61 41.24 -10.33
N TYR A 334 19.78 40.73 -10.70
CA TYR A 334 20.48 41.11 -11.93
C TYR A 334 20.68 39.92 -12.86
N ASP A 335 21.27 38.85 -12.33
CA ASP A 335 21.57 37.66 -13.11
C ASP A 335 20.83 36.44 -12.58
N HIS A 336 20.35 35.62 -13.50
CA HIS A 336 19.53 34.45 -13.16
C HIS A 336 20.17 33.15 -13.61
N ALA A 337 20.10 32.17 -12.73
CA ALA A 337 20.51 30.79 -12.91
C ALA A 337 19.37 29.92 -12.37
N THR A 338 18.82 29.02 -13.20
CA THR A 338 17.67 28.19 -12.78
C THR A 338 17.84 26.73 -13.16
N ILE A 339 17.16 25.87 -12.41
CA ILE A 339 16.95 24.45 -12.72
C ILE A 339 15.46 24.26 -12.92
N GLN A 340 15.09 23.56 -13.98
CA GLN A 340 13.70 23.36 -14.39
C GLN A 340 13.45 21.91 -14.79
N ALA A 341 12.21 21.45 -14.60
CA ALA A 341 11.72 20.17 -15.11
C ALA A 341 10.49 20.35 -15.99
N SER A 342 10.28 19.38 -16.88
CA SER A 342 9.15 19.34 -17.80
C SER A 342 8.75 17.91 -18.13
N THR A 343 7.45 17.69 -18.35
CA THR A 343 6.91 16.41 -18.84
C THR A 343 6.62 16.40 -20.35
N ASN A 344 6.82 17.54 -21.02
CA ASN A 344 6.52 17.69 -22.45
C ASN A 344 7.63 18.42 -23.25
N GLY A 345 8.68 18.90 -22.57
CA GLY A 345 9.80 19.64 -23.17
C GLY A 345 9.48 21.09 -23.55
N THR A 346 8.24 21.55 -23.36
CA THR A 346 7.77 22.89 -23.77
C THR A 346 7.33 23.76 -22.59
N THR A 347 6.66 23.18 -21.59
CA THR A 347 6.20 23.86 -20.37
C THR A 347 7.12 23.49 -19.24
N TRP A 348 7.68 24.47 -18.55
CA TRP A 348 8.77 24.27 -17.59
C TRP A 348 8.36 24.77 -16.21
N SER A 349 8.58 23.93 -15.20
CA SER A 349 8.45 24.29 -13.79
C SER A 349 9.83 24.57 -13.23
N THR A 350 10.02 25.74 -12.61
CA THR A 350 11.26 26.06 -11.90
C THR A 350 11.32 25.24 -10.61
N ILE A 351 12.38 24.44 -10.49
CA ILE A 351 12.69 23.61 -9.32
C ILE A 351 13.60 24.38 -8.37
N TRP A 352 14.54 25.14 -8.92
CA TRP A 352 15.48 25.94 -8.16
C TRP A 352 15.86 27.20 -8.95
N GLU A 353 16.09 28.29 -8.23
CA GLU A 353 16.68 29.51 -8.77
C GLU A 353 17.61 30.16 -7.74
N ASN A 354 18.62 30.91 -8.21
CA ASN A 354 19.39 31.78 -7.33
C ASN A 354 18.47 32.90 -6.83
N SER A 355 17.86 32.72 -5.66
CA SER A 355 16.90 33.66 -5.07
C SER A 355 17.52 34.59 -4.02
N SER A 356 18.82 34.44 -3.74
CA SER A 356 19.52 35.20 -2.72
C SER A 356 19.76 36.66 -3.12
N ALA A 357 19.69 37.55 -2.13
CA ALA A 357 20.09 38.96 -2.28
C ALA A 357 21.61 39.13 -2.48
N ASN A 358 22.38 38.07 -2.25
CA ASN A 358 23.82 37.99 -2.48
C ASN A 358 24.10 37.10 -3.70
N ALA A 359 25.29 37.28 -4.30
CA ALA A 359 25.81 36.40 -5.33
C ALA A 359 26.00 34.97 -4.80
N VAL A 360 25.92 33.98 -5.69
CA VAL A 360 26.38 32.62 -5.43
C VAL A 360 27.81 32.54 -5.93
N GLU A 361 28.74 32.13 -5.07
CA GLU A 361 30.18 32.11 -5.35
C GLU A 361 30.79 30.82 -4.80
N ASP A 362 30.42 29.68 -5.36
CA ASP A 362 30.93 28.39 -4.90
C ASP A 362 32.48 28.36 -5.03
N GLY A 363 33.18 27.97 -3.97
CA GLY A 363 34.65 27.78 -3.96
C GLY A 363 35.09 26.32 -3.94
N SER A 364 34.12 25.41 -3.94
CA SER A 364 34.28 23.96 -3.95
C SER A 364 33.01 23.32 -4.51
N TRP A 365 33.10 22.12 -5.06
CA TRP A 365 31.91 21.34 -5.43
C TRP A 365 30.98 21.14 -4.24
N THR A 366 29.69 21.40 -4.45
CA THR A 366 28.64 21.29 -3.44
C THR A 366 27.61 20.24 -3.87
N TRP A 367 27.34 19.26 -3.01
CA TRP A 367 26.32 18.25 -3.28
C TRP A 367 24.93 18.88 -3.22
N GLN A 368 24.11 18.59 -4.22
CA GLN A 368 22.72 19.00 -4.30
C GLN A 368 21.83 17.77 -4.32
N ASP A 369 20.72 17.87 -3.59
CA ASP A 369 19.65 16.88 -3.55
C ASP A 369 18.33 17.66 -3.54
N ILE A 370 17.56 17.54 -4.62
CA ILE A 370 16.35 18.33 -4.84
C ILE A 370 15.20 17.41 -5.19
N ASP A 371 14.14 17.46 -4.38
CA ASP A 371 12.88 16.79 -4.66
C ASP A 371 12.22 17.39 -5.92
N ILE A 372 11.99 16.54 -6.91
CA ILE A 372 11.31 16.88 -8.16
C ILE A 372 10.04 16.04 -8.39
N SER A 373 9.58 15.33 -7.36
CA SER A 373 8.46 14.38 -7.40
C SER A 373 7.18 15.02 -7.92
N ALA A 374 6.91 16.28 -7.55
CA ALA A 374 5.76 17.04 -8.02
C ALA A 374 5.66 17.18 -9.55
N VAL A 375 6.79 17.06 -10.27
CA VAL A 375 6.83 17.10 -11.74
C VAL A 375 7.09 15.71 -12.32
N ALA A 376 7.95 14.90 -11.70
CA ALA A 376 8.53 13.71 -12.32
C ALA A 376 7.84 12.39 -11.95
N ASP A 377 7.12 12.31 -10.83
CA ASP A 377 6.56 11.05 -10.34
C ASP A 377 5.62 10.40 -11.37
N ASN A 378 5.89 9.12 -11.64
CA ASN A 378 5.14 8.28 -12.57
C ASN A 378 5.00 8.83 -14.01
N GLN A 379 5.87 9.76 -14.42
CA GLN A 379 5.79 10.37 -15.75
C GLN A 379 6.56 9.55 -16.80
N PRO A 380 5.94 9.22 -17.96
CA PRO A 380 6.60 8.43 -19.01
C PRO A 380 7.69 9.21 -19.76
N VAL A 381 7.68 10.53 -19.64
CA VAL A 381 8.62 11.44 -20.29
C VAL A 381 8.89 12.58 -19.33
N VAL A 382 10.15 12.75 -18.95
CA VAL A 382 10.65 13.87 -18.14
C VAL A 382 11.90 14.44 -18.79
N TYR A 383 12.06 15.75 -18.66
CA TYR A 383 13.26 16.49 -19.04
C TYR A 383 13.70 17.35 -17.87
N LEU A 384 15.00 17.44 -17.68
CA LEU A 384 15.68 18.44 -16.86
C LEU A 384 16.36 19.49 -17.72
N ARG A 385 16.43 20.71 -17.21
CA ARG A 385 17.08 21.84 -17.85
C ARG A 385 17.75 22.74 -16.83
N TRP A 386 18.96 23.17 -17.14
CA TRP A 386 19.63 24.28 -16.46
C TRP A 386 19.62 25.49 -17.38
N THR A 387 19.50 26.68 -16.80
CA THR A 387 19.53 27.93 -17.55
C THR A 387 20.56 28.90 -16.99
N MET A 388 21.21 29.62 -17.90
CA MET A 388 21.99 30.81 -17.58
C MET A 388 21.34 32.04 -18.23
N GLY A 389 21.09 33.08 -17.46
CA GLY A 389 20.44 34.31 -17.88
C GLY A 389 18.91 34.35 -17.64
N PRO A 390 18.28 35.54 -17.75
CA PRO A 390 18.88 36.74 -18.31
C PRO A 390 19.95 37.36 -17.41
N THR A 391 20.88 38.11 -18.02
CA THR A 391 21.94 38.81 -17.31
C THR A 391 21.88 40.32 -17.55
N ASP A 392 22.38 41.08 -16.58
CA ASP A 392 22.42 42.54 -16.64
C ASP A 392 23.64 43.07 -17.43
N GLY A 393 23.88 44.38 -17.39
CA GLY A 393 24.93 45.03 -18.16
C GLY A 393 26.36 44.87 -17.63
N SER A 394 26.59 44.21 -16.50
CA SER A 394 27.89 44.18 -15.82
C SER A 394 28.10 42.91 -14.97
N TRP A 395 29.24 42.84 -14.26
CA TRP A 395 29.52 41.88 -13.16
C TRP A 395 29.28 40.41 -13.50
N ASN A 396 30.15 39.87 -14.36
CA ASN A 396 30.07 38.49 -14.80
C ASN A 396 30.88 37.53 -13.93
N TYR A 397 30.33 36.34 -13.69
CA TYR A 397 30.91 35.28 -12.89
C TYR A 397 31.10 34.01 -13.73
N CYS A 398 31.73 32.99 -13.16
CA CYS A 398 32.09 31.76 -13.86
C CYS A 398 30.88 30.93 -14.37
N GLY A 399 29.67 31.20 -13.88
CA GLY A 399 28.47 30.50 -14.32
C GLY A 399 28.38 29.09 -13.75
N TRP A 400 27.69 28.20 -14.47
CA TRP A 400 27.44 26.83 -14.04
C TRP A 400 28.61 25.90 -14.36
N ASN A 401 28.92 25.00 -13.44
CA ASN A 401 29.52 23.69 -13.70
C ASN A 401 28.72 22.64 -12.92
N ILE A 402 28.37 21.56 -13.60
CA ILE A 402 27.43 20.53 -13.13
C ILE A 402 28.07 19.18 -13.40
N ASP A 403 28.11 18.31 -12.40
CA ASP A 403 28.69 16.97 -12.54
C ASP A 403 27.91 15.89 -11.79
N ASP A 404 28.09 14.63 -12.19
CA ASP A 404 27.43 13.43 -11.68
C ASP A 404 25.91 13.61 -11.48
N VAL A 405 25.20 14.04 -12.54
CA VAL A 405 23.74 14.16 -12.48
C VAL A 405 23.14 12.77 -12.37
N SER A 406 22.27 12.59 -11.38
CA SER A 406 21.46 11.38 -11.20
C SER A 406 20.02 11.77 -10.87
N VAL A 407 19.09 11.04 -11.46
CA VAL A 407 17.67 11.11 -11.15
C VAL A 407 17.24 9.73 -10.73
N GLY A 408 16.69 9.64 -9.52
CA GLY A 408 16.22 8.38 -8.98
C GLY A 408 15.12 8.59 -7.96
N GLY A 409 14.47 7.50 -7.62
CA GLY A 409 13.41 7.47 -6.61
C GLY A 409 13.08 6.03 -6.26
N HIS A 410 11.89 5.84 -5.71
CA HIS A 410 11.47 4.59 -5.13
C HIS A 410 10.51 3.83 -6.05
N ILE A 411 10.71 2.51 -6.13
CA ILE A 411 9.76 1.57 -6.71
C ILE A 411 8.98 0.94 -5.56
N CYS A 412 7.66 0.89 -5.69
CA CYS A 412 6.80 0.08 -4.84
C CYS A 412 6.06 -0.95 -5.71
N ASN A 413 6.57 -2.18 -5.72
CA ASN A 413 5.93 -3.30 -6.39
C ASN A 413 5.93 -4.55 -5.49
N PRO A 414 4.84 -4.80 -4.75
CA PRO A 414 4.76 -5.94 -3.85
C PRO A 414 4.85 -7.24 -4.65
N THR A 415 5.37 -8.30 -4.05
CA THR A 415 5.52 -9.59 -4.76
C THR A 415 4.16 -10.10 -5.27
N LEU A 416 4.03 -10.22 -6.59
CA LEU A 416 2.84 -10.78 -7.24
C LEU A 416 2.63 -12.24 -6.84
N GLN A 417 1.41 -12.62 -6.48
CA GLN A 417 1.04 -14.00 -6.09
C GLN A 417 -0.37 -14.35 -6.55
N ILE A 418 -0.63 -15.64 -6.81
CA ILE A 418 -2.00 -16.17 -7.05
C ILE A 418 -2.57 -16.73 -5.74
N VAL A 419 -3.59 -16.04 -5.21
CA VAL A 419 -4.20 -16.37 -3.91
C VAL A 419 -5.32 -17.41 -4.00
N THR A 420 -5.92 -17.63 -5.19
CA THR A 420 -6.86 -18.74 -5.38
C THR A 420 -6.14 -20.07 -5.17
N THR A 421 -6.48 -20.80 -4.10
CA THR A 421 -5.77 -22.01 -3.66
C THR A 421 -6.22 -23.26 -4.39
N SER A 422 -7.53 -23.41 -4.62
CA SER A 422 -8.13 -24.55 -5.31
C SER A 422 -9.33 -24.14 -6.14
N LEU A 423 -9.79 -25.06 -6.99
CA LEU A 423 -11.01 -24.93 -7.78
C LEU A 423 -11.97 -26.05 -7.37
N PRO A 424 -13.28 -25.79 -7.28
CA PRO A 424 -14.26 -26.82 -6.95
C PRO A 424 -14.45 -27.80 -8.12
N ASP A 425 -14.73 -29.05 -7.77
CA ASP A 425 -15.26 -30.05 -8.70
C ASP A 425 -16.64 -29.61 -9.22
N TRP A 426 -17.03 -30.10 -10.41
CA TRP A 426 -18.26 -29.67 -11.07
C TRP A 426 -18.96 -30.80 -11.84
N THR A 427 -20.15 -30.52 -12.37
CA THR A 427 -20.97 -31.49 -13.10
C THR A 427 -20.95 -31.23 -14.60
N ALA A 428 -20.73 -32.27 -15.41
CA ALA A 428 -20.76 -32.17 -16.86
C ALA A 428 -22.13 -31.65 -17.36
N GLY A 429 -22.09 -30.75 -18.34
CA GLY A 429 -23.27 -30.10 -18.93
C GLY A 429 -23.80 -28.90 -18.16
N HIS A 430 -23.26 -28.60 -16.97
CA HIS A 430 -23.70 -27.45 -16.15
C HIS A 430 -22.71 -26.27 -16.24
N PRO A 431 -23.17 -25.00 -16.37
CA PRO A 431 -22.27 -23.85 -16.47
C PRO A 431 -21.35 -23.71 -15.26
N TYR A 432 -20.06 -23.48 -15.51
CA TYR A 432 -19.02 -23.25 -14.52
C TYR A 432 -18.59 -21.78 -14.54
N THR A 433 -18.37 -21.19 -13.37
CA THR A 433 -17.81 -19.85 -13.22
C THR A 433 -16.98 -19.74 -11.95
N GLN A 434 -15.71 -19.36 -12.09
CA GLN A 434 -14.81 -19.11 -10.97
C GLN A 434 -13.86 -17.97 -11.30
N GLN A 435 -13.84 -16.94 -10.45
CA GLN A 435 -12.87 -15.86 -10.55
C GLN A 435 -11.56 -16.28 -9.87
N LEU A 436 -10.46 -16.25 -10.63
CA LEU A 436 -9.12 -16.35 -10.07
C LEU A 436 -8.71 -15.00 -9.49
N GLN A 437 -8.00 -15.04 -8.37
CA GLN A 437 -7.56 -13.87 -7.62
C GLN A 437 -6.04 -13.88 -7.47
N SER A 438 -5.45 -12.69 -7.60
CA SER A 438 -4.05 -12.39 -7.31
C SER A 438 -3.95 -11.36 -6.18
N SER A 439 -2.77 -11.28 -5.57
CA SER A 439 -2.37 -10.23 -4.63
C SER A 439 -0.96 -9.74 -4.95
N GLY A 440 -0.60 -8.55 -4.48
CA GLY A 440 0.66 -7.91 -4.87
C GLY A 440 0.70 -7.56 -6.36
N GLY A 441 1.88 -7.19 -6.86
CA GLY A 441 2.09 -6.70 -8.21
C GLY A 441 1.47 -5.33 -8.48
N THR A 442 1.72 -4.80 -9.67
CA THR A 442 1.15 -3.53 -10.12
C THR A 442 0.04 -3.75 -11.15
N ALA A 443 -1.17 -3.25 -10.90
CA ALA A 443 -2.26 -3.34 -11.87
C ALA A 443 -1.98 -2.51 -13.15
N PRO A 444 -2.54 -2.87 -14.32
CA PRO A 444 -3.49 -3.97 -14.56
C PRO A 444 -2.85 -5.37 -14.57
N PHE A 445 -3.66 -6.38 -14.24
CA PHE A 445 -3.27 -7.78 -14.28
C PHE A 445 -3.82 -8.48 -15.53
N THR A 446 -2.98 -9.24 -16.22
CA THR A 446 -3.36 -10.04 -17.39
C THR A 446 -3.20 -11.52 -17.08
N TRP A 447 -4.29 -12.28 -17.25
CA TRP A 447 -4.34 -13.72 -17.04
C TRP A 447 -4.32 -14.49 -18.34
N ILE A 448 -3.58 -15.61 -18.37
CA ILE A 448 -3.59 -16.55 -19.50
C ILE A 448 -3.61 -18.00 -19.02
N ASP A 449 -4.20 -18.88 -19.84
CA ASP A 449 -3.95 -20.32 -19.78
C ASP A 449 -2.64 -20.58 -20.53
N LYS A 450 -1.53 -20.66 -19.79
CA LYS A 450 -0.17 -20.59 -20.33
C LYS A 450 0.10 -21.63 -21.43
N TYR A 451 -0.49 -22.81 -21.31
CA TYR A 451 -0.26 -23.92 -22.24
C TYR A 451 -1.47 -24.24 -23.12
N GLY A 452 -2.58 -23.51 -22.99
CA GLY A 452 -3.82 -23.76 -23.74
C GLY A 452 -4.49 -25.09 -23.38
N SER A 453 -4.24 -25.64 -22.19
CA SER A 453 -4.75 -26.94 -21.75
C SER A 453 -6.27 -26.98 -21.57
N LEU A 454 -6.93 -25.81 -21.48
CA LEU A 454 -8.39 -25.72 -21.42
C LEU A 454 -9.06 -25.95 -22.78
N ALA A 455 -8.31 -25.93 -23.89
CA ALA A 455 -8.87 -26.12 -25.23
C ALA A 455 -9.61 -27.47 -25.35
N GLY A 456 -10.85 -27.42 -25.82
CA GLY A 456 -11.69 -28.61 -25.99
C GLY A 456 -12.39 -29.12 -24.72
N THR A 457 -12.10 -28.54 -23.54
CA THR A 457 -12.79 -28.91 -22.30
C THR A 457 -14.19 -28.28 -22.17
N GLY A 458 -14.46 -27.22 -22.94
CA GLY A 458 -15.66 -26.38 -22.79
C GLY A 458 -15.49 -25.21 -21.82
N LEU A 459 -14.30 -25.05 -21.22
CA LEU A 459 -13.92 -23.93 -20.35
C LEU A 459 -12.92 -23.01 -21.04
N SER A 460 -12.87 -21.76 -20.58
CA SER A 460 -11.90 -20.75 -21.01
C SER A 460 -11.53 -19.83 -19.84
N LEU A 461 -10.29 -19.34 -19.83
CA LEU A 461 -9.83 -18.32 -18.90
C LEU A 461 -9.79 -16.96 -19.61
N SER A 462 -10.51 -15.97 -19.09
CA SER A 462 -10.45 -14.60 -19.60
C SER A 462 -9.17 -13.89 -19.18
N THR A 463 -8.81 -12.80 -19.86
CA THR A 463 -7.67 -11.94 -19.49
C THR A 463 -7.82 -11.28 -18.12
N GLY A 464 -9.06 -11.17 -17.61
CA GLY A 464 -9.36 -10.71 -16.25
C GLY A 464 -9.38 -11.80 -15.19
N GLY A 465 -9.00 -13.04 -15.53
CA GLY A 465 -8.92 -14.16 -14.58
C GLY A 465 -10.23 -14.92 -14.34
N LEU A 466 -11.27 -14.69 -15.14
CA LEU A 466 -12.53 -15.44 -15.03
C LEU A 466 -12.41 -16.78 -15.77
N LEU A 467 -12.42 -17.89 -15.05
CA LEU A 467 -12.56 -19.23 -15.60
C LEU A 467 -14.04 -19.56 -15.74
N ALA A 468 -14.53 -19.68 -16.99
CA ALA A 468 -15.94 -19.93 -17.24
C ALA A 468 -16.19 -20.78 -18.49
N GLY A 469 -17.37 -21.40 -18.56
CA GLY A 469 -17.84 -22.19 -19.69
C GLY A 469 -18.78 -23.32 -19.27
N THR A 470 -18.99 -24.30 -20.13
CA THR A 470 -19.81 -25.48 -19.82
C THR A 470 -19.02 -26.74 -20.18
N PRO A 471 -18.42 -27.44 -19.20
CA PRO A 471 -17.65 -28.62 -19.47
C PRO A 471 -18.56 -29.78 -19.88
N LEU A 472 -18.25 -30.47 -20.98
CA LEU A 472 -19.13 -31.51 -21.54
C LEU A 472 -18.69 -32.94 -21.22
N ALA A 473 -17.39 -33.16 -20.99
CA ALA A 473 -16.83 -34.47 -20.71
C ALA A 473 -16.49 -34.62 -19.23
N ALA A 474 -16.82 -35.77 -18.66
CA ALA A 474 -16.40 -36.14 -17.31
C ALA A 474 -14.92 -36.53 -17.28
N GLY A 475 -14.24 -36.22 -16.18
CA GLY A 475 -12.83 -36.50 -15.97
C GLY A 475 -12.08 -35.34 -15.31
N PRO A 476 -10.79 -35.53 -15.00
CA PRO A 476 -9.96 -34.47 -14.46
C PRO A 476 -9.66 -33.42 -15.53
N ILE A 477 -9.76 -32.15 -15.16
CA ILE A 477 -9.23 -31.02 -15.92
C ILE A 477 -8.02 -30.46 -15.18
N GLY A 478 -6.93 -30.21 -15.91
CA GLY A 478 -5.74 -29.56 -15.39
C GLY A 478 -5.25 -28.46 -16.33
N PHE A 479 -4.89 -27.30 -15.77
CA PHE A 479 -4.32 -26.20 -16.53
C PHE A 479 -3.35 -25.36 -15.68
N THR A 480 -2.54 -24.53 -16.33
CA THR A 480 -1.64 -23.60 -15.66
C THR A 480 -2.11 -22.18 -15.92
N ALA A 481 -2.63 -21.54 -14.87
CA ALA A 481 -2.90 -20.11 -14.90
C ALA A 481 -1.57 -19.36 -14.75
N GLN A 482 -1.34 -18.35 -15.59
CA GLN A 482 -0.31 -17.35 -15.40
C GLN A 482 -0.98 -15.99 -15.26
N VAL A 483 -0.55 -15.20 -14.27
CA VAL A 483 -0.92 -13.80 -14.14
C VAL A 483 0.34 -12.95 -14.30
N THR A 484 0.25 -11.90 -15.10
CA THR A 484 1.31 -10.91 -15.33
C THR A 484 0.83 -9.53 -14.89
N ASP A 485 1.67 -8.79 -14.18
CA ASP A 485 1.41 -7.41 -13.77
C ASP A 485 1.95 -6.39 -14.80
N ASP A 486 1.69 -5.11 -14.57
CA ASP A 486 2.09 -4.03 -15.50
C ASP A 486 3.61 -3.82 -15.56
N GLN A 487 4.33 -4.28 -14.54
CA GLN A 487 5.80 -4.25 -14.50
C GLN A 487 6.43 -5.51 -15.10
N SER A 488 5.65 -6.31 -15.84
CA SER A 488 6.08 -7.55 -16.50
C SER A 488 6.52 -8.67 -15.55
N ASN A 489 6.16 -8.61 -14.26
CA ASN A 489 6.33 -9.73 -13.35
C ASN A 489 5.23 -10.75 -13.59
N SER A 490 5.61 -12.02 -13.66
CA SER A 490 4.67 -13.12 -13.89
C SER A 490 4.77 -14.19 -12.82
N VAL A 491 3.64 -14.71 -12.37
CA VAL A 491 3.57 -15.89 -11.51
C VAL A 491 2.57 -16.91 -12.05
N GLU A 492 2.81 -18.17 -11.73
CA GLU A 492 2.09 -19.31 -12.28
C GLU A 492 1.53 -20.19 -11.20
N LYS A 493 0.38 -20.80 -11.48
CA LYS A 493 -0.21 -21.82 -10.62
C LYS A 493 -0.90 -22.88 -11.44
N GLY A 494 -0.56 -24.14 -11.16
CA GLY A 494 -1.28 -25.29 -11.68
C GLY A 494 -2.56 -25.53 -10.91
N TYR A 495 -3.65 -25.74 -11.62
CA TYR A 495 -4.93 -26.17 -11.05
C TYR A 495 -5.33 -27.53 -11.59
N THR A 496 -5.94 -28.33 -10.73
CA THR A 496 -6.57 -29.61 -11.08
C THR A 496 -7.89 -29.75 -10.33
N PHE A 497 -8.95 -30.10 -11.03
CA PHE A 497 -10.28 -30.35 -10.48
C PHE A 497 -11.02 -31.37 -11.36
N THR A 498 -12.10 -31.93 -10.86
CA THR A 498 -12.83 -33.02 -11.53
C THR A 498 -14.16 -32.54 -12.07
N ILE A 499 -14.46 -32.90 -13.32
CA ILE A 499 -15.81 -32.86 -13.87
C ILE A 499 -16.45 -34.24 -13.66
N ASN A 500 -17.44 -34.30 -12.78
CA ASN A 500 -18.26 -35.48 -12.55
C ASN A 500 -19.20 -35.74 -13.74
N PRO A 501 -19.61 -37.00 -13.98
CA PRO A 501 -20.61 -37.34 -15.00
C PRO A 501 -21.88 -36.49 -14.86
N ALA A 502 -22.56 -36.25 -15.98
CA ALA A 502 -23.83 -35.53 -15.99
C ALA A 502 -24.83 -36.19 -15.04
N LEU A 503 -25.62 -35.37 -14.35
CA LEU A 503 -26.64 -35.84 -13.41
C LEU A 503 -27.78 -36.52 -14.18
N GLU A 504 -28.13 -37.74 -13.78
CA GLU A 504 -29.17 -38.55 -14.44
C GLU A 504 -30.02 -39.30 -13.42
N VAL A 505 -31.35 -39.38 -13.65
CA VAL A 505 -32.26 -40.25 -12.89
C VAL A 505 -32.21 -41.67 -13.45
N THR A 506 -31.70 -42.60 -12.64
CA THR A 506 -31.54 -44.02 -13.01
C THR A 506 -32.76 -44.87 -12.71
N THR A 507 -33.74 -44.38 -11.96
CA THR A 507 -35.03 -45.08 -11.82
C THR A 507 -35.72 -45.13 -13.17
N GLU A 508 -35.88 -46.33 -13.75
CA GLU A 508 -36.49 -46.52 -15.08
C GLU A 508 -38.02 -46.59 -15.01
N SER A 509 -38.55 -47.28 -14.02
CA SER A 509 -39.98 -47.45 -13.77
C SER A 509 -40.27 -47.53 -12.27
N LEU A 510 -41.54 -47.37 -11.92
CA LEU A 510 -42.03 -47.52 -10.56
C LEU A 510 -42.85 -48.81 -10.44
N PRO A 511 -42.68 -49.61 -9.36
CA PRO A 511 -43.62 -50.67 -9.03
C PRO A 511 -45.04 -50.11 -8.87
N GLU A 512 -46.04 -50.87 -9.28
CA GLU A 512 -47.46 -50.49 -9.12
C GLU A 512 -47.81 -50.32 -7.64
N ALA A 513 -48.73 -49.39 -7.36
CA ALA A 513 -49.27 -49.15 -6.02
C ALA A 513 -50.72 -49.64 -5.93
N GLY A 514 -51.16 -50.06 -4.75
CA GLY A 514 -52.58 -50.30 -4.47
C GLY A 514 -53.24 -49.07 -3.86
N GLN A 515 -54.42 -48.68 -4.33
CA GLN A 515 -55.20 -47.61 -3.71
C GLN A 515 -55.50 -47.97 -2.25
N GLY A 516 -55.18 -47.06 -1.33
CA GLY A 516 -55.34 -47.27 0.11
C GLY A 516 -54.23 -48.09 0.78
N GLN A 517 -53.24 -48.62 0.03
CA GLN A 517 -52.11 -49.38 0.57
C GLN A 517 -50.86 -48.51 0.76
N PRO A 518 -50.02 -48.76 1.78
CA PRO A 518 -48.77 -48.03 1.95
C PRO A 518 -47.81 -48.30 0.78
N TYR A 519 -47.24 -47.24 0.23
CA TYR A 519 -46.26 -47.27 -0.84
C TYR A 519 -44.94 -46.65 -0.35
N SER A 520 -43.82 -47.25 -0.76
CA SER A 520 -42.48 -46.76 -0.44
C SER A 520 -41.49 -47.21 -1.52
N GLN A 521 -40.96 -46.26 -2.27
CA GLN A 521 -39.99 -46.50 -3.33
C GLN A 521 -38.87 -45.45 -3.27
N GLN A 522 -37.62 -45.92 -3.19
CA GLN A 522 -36.46 -45.05 -3.27
C GLN A 522 -36.12 -44.75 -4.73
N LEU A 523 -36.13 -43.47 -5.11
CA LEU A 523 -35.62 -43.02 -6.39
C LEU A 523 -34.09 -42.99 -6.37
N THR A 524 -33.49 -43.31 -7.51
CA THR A 524 -32.04 -43.41 -7.68
C THR A 524 -31.57 -42.50 -8.81
N ALA A 525 -30.36 -41.97 -8.66
CA ALA A 525 -29.69 -41.14 -9.64
C ALA A 525 -28.18 -41.42 -9.65
N SER A 526 -27.54 -41.17 -10.79
CA SER A 526 -26.09 -41.24 -10.99
C SER A 526 -25.52 -39.90 -11.45
N GLY A 527 -24.19 -39.75 -11.40
CA GLY A 527 -23.53 -38.50 -11.78
C GLY A 527 -23.81 -37.34 -10.81
N GLY A 528 -23.56 -36.12 -11.25
CA GLY A 528 -23.65 -34.92 -10.41
C GLY A 528 -22.54 -34.80 -9.37
N THR A 529 -22.48 -33.64 -8.73
CA THR A 529 -21.45 -33.27 -7.75
C THR A 529 -22.06 -33.07 -6.37
N GLY A 530 -21.50 -33.72 -5.36
CA GLY A 530 -21.94 -33.58 -3.97
C GLY A 530 -23.29 -34.24 -3.68
N ALA A 531 -23.99 -33.73 -2.65
CA ALA A 531 -25.28 -34.26 -2.22
C ALA A 531 -26.39 -33.97 -3.25
N ARG A 532 -27.34 -34.89 -3.37
CA ARG A 532 -28.48 -34.80 -4.30
C ARG A 532 -29.76 -34.56 -3.52
N THR A 533 -30.62 -33.67 -4.01
CA THR A 533 -31.94 -33.38 -3.47
C THR A 533 -33.02 -33.63 -4.51
N TRP A 534 -34.15 -34.17 -4.07
CA TRP A 534 -35.27 -34.51 -4.94
C TRP A 534 -36.47 -33.62 -4.70
N GLN A 535 -37.24 -33.37 -5.75
CA GLN A 535 -38.52 -32.65 -5.67
C GLN A 535 -39.49 -33.10 -6.76
N ASP A 536 -40.78 -32.99 -6.46
CA ASP A 536 -41.85 -33.01 -7.46
C ASP A 536 -41.96 -31.60 -8.08
N THR A 537 -41.84 -31.49 -9.40
CA THR A 537 -41.78 -30.19 -10.11
C THR A 537 -43.10 -29.72 -10.68
N ASP A 538 -43.99 -30.63 -11.03
CA ASP A 538 -45.31 -30.30 -11.60
C ASP A 538 -46.41 -30.31 -10.53
N GLY A 539 -46.10 -30.82 -9.33
CA GLY A 539 -47.02 -30.88 -8.21
C GLY A 539 -48.09 -31.95 -8.38
N ALA A 540 -47.92 -32.88 -9.32
CA ALA A 540 -48.88 -33.93 -9.63
C ALA A 540 -49.08 -34.91 -8.45
N LEU A 541 -48.16 -34.97 -7.49
CA LEU A 541 -48.34 -35.76 -6.27
C LEU A 541 -49.31 -35.11 -5.27
N SER A 542 -49.57 -33.80 -5.38
CA SER A 542 -50.42 -33.08 -4.43
C SER A 542 -51.85 -33.63 -4.41
N GLY A 543 -52.31 -34.02 -3.22
CA GLY A 543 -53.67 -34.58 -3.03
C GLY A 543 -53.82 -36.06 -3.37
N THR A 544 -52.79 -36.70 -3.92
CA THR A 544 -52.80 -38.14 -4.20
C THR A 544 -52.56 -39.00 -2.95
N GLY A 545 -52.04 -38.42 -1.87
CA GLY A 545 -51.63 -39.15 -0.66
C GLY A 545 -50.17 -39.66 -0.69
N LEU A 546 -49.45 -39.38 -1.78
CA LEU A 546 -48.01 -39.62 -1.91
C LEU A 546 -47.20 -38.33 -1.74
N VAL A 547 -45.96 -38.46 -1.27
CA VAL A 547 -44.98 -37.38 -1.18
C VAL A 547 -43.62 -37.86 -1.64
N LEU A 548 -42.93 -37.02 -2.42
CA LEU A 548 -41.51 -37.20 -2.73
C LEU A 548 -40.68 -36.39 -1.72
N LEU A 549 -39.94 -37.09 -0.86
CA LEU A 549 -39.03 -36.47 0.10
C LEU A 549 -37.73 -36.04 -0.59
N SER A 550 -37.02 -35.07 0.00
CA SER A 550 -35.75 -34.56 -0.54
C SER A 550 -34.64 -35.61 -0.62
N SER A 551 -34.75 -36.71 0.14
CA SER A 551 -33.88 -37.88 0.05
C SER A 551 -34.10 -38.74 -1.21
N GLY A 552 -35.15 -38.45 -1.99
CA GLY A 552 -35.58 -39.27 -3.12
C GLY A 552 -36.54 -40.40 -2.74
N LEU A 553 -36.99 -40.47 -1.49
CA LEU A 553 -37.99 -41.46 -1.08
C LEU A 553 -39.39 -40.97 -1.49
N LEU A 554 -40.02 -41.68 -2.43
CA LEU A 554 -41.44 -41.55 -2.75
C LEU A 554 -42.21 -42.45 -1.80
N ALA A 555 -43.03 -41.87 -0.91
CA ALA A 555 -43.77 -42.64 0.09
C ALA A 555 -45.16 -42.06 0.36
N GLY A 556 -46.05 -42.88 0.92
CA GLY A 556 -47.38 -42.46 1.33
C GLY A 556 -48.42 -43.54 1.13
N THR A 557 -49.69 -43.15 1.04
CA THR A 557 -50.81 -44.06 0.80
C THR A 557 -51.69 -43.43 -0.27
N PRO A 558 -51.68 -43.93 -1.52
CA PRO A 558 -52.40 -43.28 -2.60
C PRO A 558 -53.91 -43.40 -2.38
N THR A 559 -54.63 -42.29 -2.50
CA THR A 559 -56.07 -42.20 -2.24
C THR A 559 -56.92 -42.25 -3.50
N VAL A 560 -56.30 -42.17 -4.68
CA VAL A 560 -56.94 -42.13 -6.01
C VAL A 560 -56.32 -43.21 -6.89
N GLY A 561 -57.15 -44.04 -7.52
CA GLY A 561 -56.72 -45.02 -8.53
C GLY A 561 -56.47 -44.40 -9.91
N GLY A 562 -55.79 -45.13 -10.78
CA GLY A 562 -55.34 -44.67 -12.11
C GLY A 562 -53.85 -44.32 -12.15
N THR A 563 -53.40 -43.72 -13.25
CA THR A 563 -51.99 -43.34 -13.42
C THR A 563 -51.71 -41.95 -12.86
N ILE A 564 -50.71 -41.83 -11.99
CA ILE A 564 -50.16 -40.55 -11.50
C ILE A 564 -48.91 -40.23 -12.30
N ASP A 565 -49.02 -39.31 -13.25
CA ASP A 565 -47.91 -38.82 -14.08
C ASP A 565 -47.21 -37.65 -13.39
N PHE A 566 -46.25 -37.92 -12.51
CA PHE A 566 -45.46 -36.87 -11.85
C PHE A 566 -44.05 -36.75 -12.44
N VAL A 567 -43.46 -35.56 -12.34
CA VAL A 567 -42.09 -35.29 -12.80
C VAL A 567 -41.14 -35.13 -11.61
N ALA A 568 -40.30 -36.15 -11.42
CA ALA A 568 -39.23 -36.11 -10.43
C ALA A 568 -38.04 -35.30 -10.96
N ARG A 569 -37.63 -34.28 -10.20
CA ARG A 569 -36.36 -33.57 -10.40
C ARG A 569 -35.36 -34.00 -9.34
N VAL A 570 -34.15 -34.32 -9.78
CA VAL A 570 -32.99 -34.41 -8.90
C VAL A 570 -32.07 -33.22 -9.18
N THR A 571 -31.58 -32.57 -8.12
CA THR A 571 -30.62 -31.46 -8.17
C THR A 571 -29.40 -31.83 -7.33
N ASP A 572 -28.19 -31.59 -7.83
CA ASP A 572 -26.96 -31.81 -7.08
C ASP A 572 -26.51 -30.56 -6.28
N ALA A 573 -25.36 -30.63 -5.61
CA ALA A 573 -24.89 -29.54 -4.74
C ALA A 573 -24.39 -28.31 -5.51
N VAL A 574 -24.11 -28.46 -6.82
CA VAL A 574 -23.67 -27.36 -7.68
C VAL A 574 -24.81 -26.75 -8.49
N GLY A 575 -26.03 -27.26 -8.32
CA GLY A 575 -27.25 -26.75 -8.97
C GLY A 575 -27.56 -27.39 -10.31
N ALA A 576 -26.80 -28.41 -10.74
CA ALA A 576 -27.16 -29.19 -11.90
C ALA A 576 -28.44 -29.98 -11.59
N SER A 577 -29.41 -29.95 -12.50
CA SER A 577 -30.69 -30.62 -12.32
C SER A 577 -31.10 -31.37 -13.58
N THR A 578 -31.85 -32.45 -13.38
CA THR A 578 -32.49 -33.20 -14.46
C THR A 578 -33.88 -33.64 -14.02
N ASP A 579 -34.78 -33.70 -14.99
CA ASP A 579 -36.17 -34.11 -14.80
C ASP A 579 -36.40 -35.46 -15.43
N LYS A 580 -37.22 -36.29 -14.79
CA LYS A 580 -37.73 -37.52 -15.39
C LYS A 580 -39.21 -37.71 -15.03
N PRO A 581 -40.10 -37.79 -16.03
CA PRO A 581 -41.45 -38.28 -15.82
C PRO A 581 -41.40 -39.72 -15.30
N LEU A 582 -42.08 -39.98 -14.17
CA LEU A 582 -42.17 -41.29 -13.56
C LEU A 582 -43.64 -41.62 -13.32
N PRO A 583 -44.35 -42.18 -14.32
CA PRO A 583 -45.73 -42.59 -14.14
C PRO A 583 -45.82 -43.68 -13.07
N LEU A 584 -46.74 -43.52 -12.11
CA LEU A 584 -47.10 -44.54 -11.14
C LEU A 584 -48.50 -45.04 -11.42
N ALA A 585 -48.63 -46.33 -11.76
CA ALA A 585 -49.94 -46.99 -11.80
C ALA A 585 -50.43 -47.26 -10.38
N VAL A 586 -51.63 -46.76 -10.06
CA VAL A 586 -52.34 -47.04 -8.82
C VAL A 586 -53.55 -47.90 -9.16
N ASN A 587 -53.50 -49.17 -8.81
CA ASN A 587 -54.61 -50.09 -9.01
C ASN A 587 -55.71 -49.73 -8.00
N GLY A 588 -56.93 -49.51 -8.49
CA GLY A 588 -58.08 -49.20 -7.64
C GLY A 588 -58.44 -50.38 -6.71
N PRO A 589 -59.35 -50.18 -5.74
CA PRO A 589 -59.93 -51.31 -5.02
C PRO A 589 -60.65 -52.20 -6.02
N TYR A 590 -60.27 -53.48 -6.09
CA TYR A 590 -61.02 -54.49 -6.84
C TYR A 590 -62.11 -55.07 -5.95
N GLU A 591 -63.23 -55.49 -6.54
CA GLU A 591 -64.24 -56.24 -5.82
C GLU A 591 -63.81 -57.70 -5.68
N CYS A 592 -63.86 -58.20 -4.45
CA CYS A 592 -63.34 -59.52 -4.14
C CYS A 592 -64.32 -60.58 -4.64
N GLY A 593 -63.82 -61.53 -5.44
CA GLY A 593 -64.65 -62.48 -6.16
C GLY A 593 -65.24 -61.97 -7.47
N ASP A 594 -64.95 -60.72 -7.88
CA ASP A 594 -65.25 -60.19 -9.22
C ASP A 594 -64.11 -60.60 -10.17
N GLY A 595 -64.09 -61.88 -10.53
CA GLY A 595 -63.05 -62.43 -11.39
C GLY A 595 -63.05 -61.86 -12.80
N ASN A 596 -64.16 -61.26 -13.25
CA ASN A 596 -64.31 -60.74 -14.60
C ASN A 596 -64.10 -59.21 -14.71
N GLY A 597 -64.11 -58.50 -13.57
CA GLY A 597 -63.81 -57.09 -13.45
C GLY A 597 -64.95 -56.16 -13.90
N ASP A 598 -66.21 -56.64 -13.89
CA ASP A 598 -67.38 -55.85 -14.28
C ASP A 598 -67.99 -55.04 -13.15
N GLY A 599 -67.48 -55.19 -11.93
CA GLY A 599 -67.92 -54.50 -10.72
C GLY A 599 -69.12 -55.13 -10.03
N ASP A 600 -69.53 -56.34 -10.42
CA ASP A 600 -70.65 -57.06 -9.79
C ASP A 600 -70.25 -58.53 -9.49
N VAL A 601 -70.04 -58.89 -8.21
CA VAL A 601 -69.77 -60.30 -7.84
C VAL A 601 -70.99 -61.20 -8.09
N ASN A 602 -70.97 -61.96 -9.18
CA ASN A 602 -72.07 -62.80 -9.64
C ASN A 602 -71.59 -64.13 -10.28
N VAL A 603 -72.48 -64.84 -10.98
CA VAL A 603 -72.14 -66.14 -11.58
C VAL A 603 -71.18 -66.01 -12.77
N ALA A 604 -71.17 -64.85 -13.43
CA ALA A 604 -70.27 -64.54 -14.53
C ALA A 604 -68.80 -64.62 -14.09
N ASP A 605 -68.51 -64.23 -12.85
CA ASP A 605 -67.17 -64.31 -12.25
C ASP A 605 -66.69 -65.72 -12.04
N ALA A 606 -67.56 -66.58 -11.50
CA ALA A 606 -67.28 -68.00 -11.39
C ALA A 606 -67.02 -68.63 -12.78
N VAL A 607 -67.78 -68.22 -13.80
CA VAL A 607 -67.57 -68.65 -15.19
C VAL A 607 -66.25 -68.11 -15.75
N TYR A 608 -65.89 -66.87 -15.43
CA TYR A 608 -64.63 -66.26 -15.86
C TYR A 608 -63.42 -66.99 -15.25
N VAL A 609 -63.44 -67.27 -13.94
CA VAL A 609 -62.42 -68.07 -13.25
C VAL A 609 -62.34 -69.48 -13.86
N ILE A 610 -63.47 -70.15 -14.14
CA ILE A 610 -63.48 -71.45 -14.82
C ILE A 610 -62.87 -71.38 -16.23
N ASN A 611 -63.15 -70.30 -16.97
CA ASN A 611 -62.59 -70.10 -18.31
C ASN A 611 -61.08 -69.84 -18.26
N PHE A 612 -60.60 -69.06 -17.30
CA PHE A 612 -59.18 -68.88 -17.04
C PHE A 612 -58.50 -70.23 -16.71
N VAL A 613 -59.02 -70.97 -15.73
CA VAL A 613 -58.41 -72.21 -15.22
C VAL A 613 -58.45 -73.35 -16.23
N PHE A 614 -59.55 -73.51 -16.99
CA PHE A 614 -59.76 -74.70 -17.84
C PHE A 614 -59.80 -74.43 -19.35
N ARG A 615 -59.99 -73.18 -19.79
CA ARG A 615 -60.18 -72.83 -21.21
C ARG A 615 -59.17 -71.83 -21.75
N GLY A 616 -58.14 -71.47 -20.97
CA GLY A 616 -57.09 -70.55 -21.39
C GLY A 616 -57.59 -69.11 -21.59
N GLY A 617 -58.62 -68.71 -20.83
CA GLY A 617 -59.06 -67.31 -20.74
C GLY A 617 -57.96 -66.43 -20.14
N ALA A 618 -58.12 -65.11 -20.25
CA ALA A 618 -57.23 -64.17 -19.57
C ALA A 618 -57.31 -64.36 -18.04
N ALA A 619 -56.20 -64.11 -17.35
CA ALA A 619 -56.19 -64.09 -15.90
C ALA A 619 -57.07 -62.93 -15.38
N PRO A 620 -57.71 -63.07 -14.20
CA PRO A 620 -58.27 -61.93 -13.49
C PRO A 620 -57.21 -60.83 -13.30
N ASP A 621 -57.63 -59.57 -13.35
CA ASP A 621 -56.74 -58.40 -13.20
C ASP A 621 -57.42 -57.35 -12.28
N PRO A 622 -56.92 -57.14 -11.05
CA PRO A 622 -55.77 -57.82 -10.45
C PRO A 622 -56.03 -59.31 -10.23
N PHE A 623 -54.97 -60.12 -10.23
CA PHE A 623 -55.07 -61.59 -10.10
C PHE A 623 -55.87 -62.02 -8.86
N ASP A 624 -55.71 -61.28 -7.77
CA ASP A 624 -56.36 -61.51 -6.48
C ASP A 624 -57.88 -61.26 -6.51
N ALA A 625 -58.42 -60.58 -7.52
CA ALA A 625 -59.87 -60.43 -7.71
C ALA A 625 -60.55 -61.79 -7.98
N GLY A 626 -59.80 -62.75 -8.55
CA GLY A 626 -60.26 -64.11 -8.79
C GLY A 626 -60.02 -65.10 -7.64
N ASP A 627 -59.26 -64.73 -6.60
CA ASP A 627 -58.99 -65.59 -5.43
C ASP A 627 -60.03 -65.34 -4.35
N ALA A 628 -61.26 -65.79 -4.62
CA ALA A 628 -62.40 -65.53 -3.76
C ALA A 628 -62.27 -66.17 -2.36
N ASN A 629 -61.40 -67.17 -2.20
CA ASN A 629 -61.24 -67.92 -0.94
C ASN A 629 -59.95 -67.59 -0.16
N CYS A 630 -59.05 -66.78 -0.73
CA CYS A 630 -57.77 -66.33 -0.17
C CYS A 630 -56.80 -67.46 0.17
N ASP A 631 -56.77 -68.51 -0.65
CA ASP A 631 -55.75 -69.56 -0.53
C ASP A 631 -54.45 -69.22 -1.31
N GLY A 632 -54.43 -68.07 -1.99
CA GLY A 632 -53.31 -67.59 -2.80
C GLY A 632 -53.26 -68.23 -4.20
N GLN A 633 -54.31 -68.93 -4.63
CA GLN A 633 -54.37 -69.57 -5.95
C GLN A 633 -55.74 -69.40 -6.60
N VAL A 634 -55.83 -68.69 -7.72
CA VAL A 634 -57.06 -68.65 -8.54
C VAL A 634 -57.30 -70.00 -9.21
N ASN A 635 -58.22 -70.79 -8.65
CA ASN A 635 -58.53 -72.15 -9.08
C ASN A 635 -60.04 -72.46 -9.04
N VAL A 636 -60.43 -73.72 -9.25
CA VAL A 636 -61.86 -74.11 -9.25
C VAL A 636 -62.53 -73.92 -7.88
N GLY A 637 -61.74 -73.94 -6.79
CA GLY A 637 -62.16 -73.62 -5.44
C GLY A 637 -62.77 -72.23 -5.34
N ASP A 638 -62.18 -71.24 -6.00
CA ASP A 638 -62.66 -69.85 -6.00
C ASP A 638 -63.97 -69.70 -6.78
N ALA A 639 -64.08 -70.35 -7.93
CA ALA A 639 -65.33 -70.37 -8.68
C ALA A 639 -66.47 -71.00 -7.86
N VAL A 640 -66.19 -72.08 -7.12
CA VAL A 640 -67.17 -72.69 -6.20
C VAL A 640 -67.48 -71.76 -5.03
N TYR A 641 -66.49 -71.02 -4.52
CA TYR A 641 -66.65 -70.06 -3.43
C TYR A 641 -67.58 -68.91 -3.84
N VAL A 642 -67.36 -68.30 -5.01
CA VAL A 642 -68.24 -67.26 -5.59
C VAL A 642 -69.66 -67.79 -5.78
N VAL A 643 -69.84 -69.00 -6.33
CA VAL A 643 -71.18 -69.61 -6.50
C VAL A 643 -71.88 -69.83 -5.15
N ASN A 644 -71.15 -70.26 -4.12
CA ASN A 644 -71.71 -70.45 -2.78
C ASN A 644 -72.08 -69.13 -2.12
N TYR A 645 -71.27 -68.08 -2.27
CA TYR A 645 -71.59 -66.74 -1.80
C TYR A 645 -72.87 -66.21 -2.46
N VAL A 646 -72.93 -66.22 -3.80
CA VAL A 646 -74.03 -65.65 -4.57
C VAL A 646 -75.35 -66.40 -4.36
N PHE A 647 -75.34 -67.74 -4.26
CA PHE A 647 -76.59 -68.53 -4.25
C PHE A 647 -76.92 -69.27 -2.96
N ARG A 648 -75.96 -69.44 -2.04
CA ARG A 648 -76.14 -70.32 -0.86
C ARG A 648 -75.89 -69.62 0.48
N SER A 649 -75.91 -68.29 0.50
CA SER A 649 -75.62 -67.48 1.70
C SER A 649 -74.27 -67.83 2.33
N GLY A 650 -73.29 -68.18 1.50
CA GLY A 650 -71.90 -68.36 1.93
C GLY A 650 -71.29 -67.04 2.42
N PRO A 651 -70.12 -67.10 3.10
CA PRO A 651 -69.39 -65.89 3.47
C PRO A 651 -69.02 -65.06 2.23
N ALA A 652 -68.89 -63.74 2.40
CA ALA A 652 -68.37 -62.87 1.34
C ALA A 652 -66.96 -63.31 0.89
N PRO A 653 -66.63 -63.17 -0.40
CA PRO A 653 -65.27 -63.36 -0.87
C PRO A 653 -64.33 -62.43 -0.11
N CYS A 654 -63.15 -62.93 0.18
CA CYS A 654 -62.16 -62.20 0.95
C CYS A 654 -61.23 -61.41 0.04
N CYS A 655 -60.68 -60.30 0.56
CA CYS A 655 -59.76 -59.42 -0.13
C CYS A 655 -58.35 -59.60 0.46
N PRO A 656 -57.44 -60.28 -0.25
CA PRO A 656 -56.02 -60.36 0.13
C PRO A 656 -55.34 -59.00 0.32
#